data_AF-A0A660M762-F1
#
_entry.id   AF-A0A660M762-F1
#
_cell.length_a   1.000
_cell.length_b   1.000
_cell.length_c   1.000
_cell.angle_alpha   90.00
_cell.angle_beta   90.00
_cell.angle_gamma   90.00
#
_symmetry.space_group_name_H-M   'P 1'
#
loop_
_entity.id
_entity.type
_entity.pdbx_description
1 polymer ?
#
loop_
_entity_poly.entity_id
_entity_poly.type
_entity_poly.pdbx_seq_one_letter_code
_entity_poly.pdbx_strand_id
1 'polypeptide(L)'
;AGDGGEVVRYLDKFTGLNHSEIAHQLIDAGDGGEVVGNLDNFTGLDASVAHKLIDAGYELQVLQCAHVFGESTSEIVLGCIDKIKLDADVADAVLEHLSDYGMDTAAQCTVLWACANHYSTAQKVAQLDLEGLIGSEEASKLRAHIAELKPDLQGVEKYNPYADEAGDMEHVTSSRPGTKFHERAIQANRRLRSPETEEDRELAETIQQAYDKLRADIASQYGDQYSQEMFGKRGDKLGDIWPAYRRLVADYIAVMDEYGLPEALERAAKAFNQVLRVDTKYYDKLFAEWDAKRIGEKEFEEVFLGRDGVYAYVARRAQLYARRRRLGMSSHAAGGSLMEFPTYLVYPRGFRDELDDVVKDEYLHPRIQNPDAAHYYDTGFTGTIPEDIMRVLGVSESDRDNQIRLLSASDRPRTVLGLKGDKPERDQIVNTIEHHVKDEESAEGLYRTEDGRLEPYSRPTEPDERLAFRMTQLALSRHYYTRELKSTEPVNLGYEVKRLEGQREMRIDGEYSEAVKGRLAELFSSHDIGAELLQSATSLKIANPNDPYPGEAVFELSVGGDTEVIVKNVVKAKQQGPIDEFEALLLLRKLGVDAPKPIARVFTSGQQGFIVMEKINGESGRTVKDFFANNAVSEANQRELMADALSRMRDIAETVRRDTGIDKPWRLKDFIIEYSRDDNGQYHIASMRPIDFERAKVFDPDDPHSIELGQGLDDLVRNTQTK
;
A
#
# COMPACT_ATOMS: atom_id res chain seq x y z
N ALA A 1 2.72 -16.02 -35.53
CA ALA A 1 1.71 -14.94 -35.46
C ALA A 1 2.08 -14.08 -34.26
N GLY A 2 2.15 -12.76 -34.39
CA GLY A 2 2.69 -11.95 -33.29
C GLY A 2 2.63 -10.44 -33.47
N ASP A 3 1.74 -9.91 -34.31
CA ASP A 3 1.56 -8.45 -34.49
C ASP A 3 0.08 -8.08 -34.79
N GLY A 4 -0.87 -8.90 -34.33
CA GLY A 4 -2.31 -8.64 -34.52
C GLY A 4 -2.76 -7.31 -33.90
N GLY A 5 -2.29 -7.01 -32.68
CA GLY A 5 -2.62 -5.76 -31.99
C GLY A 5 -2.15 -4.48 -32.70
N GLU A 6 -0.99 -4.51 -33.39
CA GLU A 6 -0.53 -3.37 -34.20
C GLU A 6 -1.47 -3.11 -35.40
N VAL A 7 -1.96 -4.17 -36.04
CA VAL A 7 -2.89 -4.05 -37.18
C VAL A 7 -4.22 -3.47 -36.73
N VAL A 8 -4.75 -3.94 -35.60
CA VAL A 8 -6.06 -3.50 -35.08
C VAL A 8 -6.03 -2.03 -34.64
N ARG A 9 -4.93 -1.56 -34.05
CA ARG A 9 -4.78 -0.16 -33.59
C ARG A 9 -4.81 0.87 -34.71
N TYR A 10 -4.54 0.45 -35.94
CA TYR A 10 -4.55 1.30 -37.14
C TYR A 10 -5.57 0.84 -38.17
N LEU A 11 -6.54 0.01 -37.77
CA LEU A 11 -7.47 -0.62 -38.69
C LEU A 11 -8.35 0.41 -39.41
N ASP A 12 -8.72 1.48 -38.72
CA ASP A 12 -9.45 2.64 -39.21
C ASP A 12 -8.74 3.38 -40.36
N LYS A 13 -7.42 3.23 -40.50
CA LYS A 13 -6.61 3.84 -41.57
C LYS A 13 -6.61 3.06 -42.88
N PHE A 14 -7.18 1.85 -42.90
CA PHE A 14 -7.27 1.02 -44.10
C PHE A 14 -8.69 1.05 -44.67
N THR A 15 -8.82 1.25 -45.99
CA THR A 15 -10.12 1.29 -46.67
C THR A 15 -10.39 0.01 -47.46
N GLY A 16 -11.63 -0.48 -47.46
CA GLY A 16 -12.06 -1.63 -48.27
C GLY A 16 -11.76 -3.00 -47.64
N LEU A 17 -11.51 -3.04 -46.34
CA LEU A 17 -11.34 -4.29 -45.58
C LEU A 17 -12.69 -4.84 -45.13
N ASN A 18 -12.74 -6.17 -44.92
CA ASN A 18 -13.85 -6.82 -44.25
C ASN A 18 -13.53 -6.91 -42.74
N HIS A 19 -14.08 -5.98 -41.97
CA HIS A 19 -13.82 -5.85 -40.54
C HIS A 19 -14.29 -7.06 -39.74
N SER A 20 -15.42 -7.68 -40.10
CA SER A 20 -15.93 -8.90 -39.43
C SER A 20 -15.02 -10.11 -39.65
N GLU A 21 -14.51 -10.28 -40.88
CA GLU A 21 -13.59 -11.38 -41.18
C GLU A 21 -12.28 -11.26 -40.41
N ILE A 22 -11.75 -10.03 -40.29
CA ILE A 22 -10.54 -9.75 -39.50
C ILE A 22 -10.79 -10.01 -38.02
N ALA A 23 -11.92 -9.54 -37.48
CA ALA A 23 -12.30 -9.78 -36.08
C ALA A 23 -12.43 -11.28 -35.78
N HIS A 24 -13.07 -12.06 -36.65
CA HIS A 24 -13.15 -13.51 -36.51
C HIS A 24 -11.79 -14.18 -36.48
N GLN A 25 -10.90 -13.84 -37.42
CA GLN A 25 -9.57 -14.45 -37.48
C GLN A 25 -8.73 -14.15 -36.23
N LEU A 26 -8.86 -12.94 -35.67
CA LEU A 26 -8.16 -12.55 -34.45
C LEU A 26 -8.75 -13.26 -33.22
N ILE A 27 -10.07 -13.30 -33.09
CA ILE A 27 -10.74 -14.01 -32.00
C ILE A 27 -10.39 -15.50 -32.02
N ASP A 28 -10.47 -16.14 -33.19
CA ASP A 28 -10.17 -17.58 -33.35
C ASP A 28 -8.68 -17.89 -33.13
N ALA A 29 -7.80 -16.88 -33.27
CA ALA A 29 -6.38 -16.97 -32.94
C ALA A 29 -6.05 -16.72 -31.45
N GLY A 30 -7.06 -16.38 -30.63
CA GLY A 30 -6.89 -16.07 -29.20
C GLY A 30 -6.60 -14.60 -28.89
N ASP A 31 -6.62 -13.71 -29.89
CA ASP A 31 -6.36 -12.27 -29.77
C ASP A 31 -7.65 -11.46 -29.55
N GLY A 32 -8.71 -12.07 -29.00
CA GLY A 32 -10.01 -11.41 -28.78
C GLY A 32 -9.94 -10.16 -27.88
N GLY A 33 -9.00 -10.14 -26.92
CA GLY A 33 -8.77 -8.95 -26.09
C GLY A 33 -8.23 -7.74 -26.87
N GLU A 34 -7.43 -7.97 -27.92
CA GLU A 34 -6.93 -6.89 -28.79
C GLU A 34 -8.04 -6.31 -29.67
N VAL A 35 -8.99 -7.17 -30.10
CA VAL A 35 -10.20 -6.74 -30.83
C VAL A 35 -11.06 -5.84 -29.92
N VAL A 36 -11.30 -6.28 -28.68
CA VAL A 36 -12.12 -5.55 -27.69
C VAL A 36 -11.50 -4.20 -27.33
N GLY A 37 -10.19 -4.16 -27.06
CA GLY A 37 -9.48 -2.94 -26.70
C GLY A 37 -9.43 -1.87 -27.81
N ASN A 38 -9.88 -2.21 -29.02
CA ASN A 38 -9.88 -1.33 -30.19
C ASN A 38 -11.20 -1.45 -30.98
N LEU A 39 -12.32 -1.80 -30.32
CA LEU A 39 -13.62 -2.00 -30.98
C LEU A 39 -14.05 -0.79 -31.83
N ASP A 40 -13.78 0.42 -31.37
CA ASP A 40 -14.10 1.67 -32.08
C ASP A 40 -13.37 1.84 -33.43
N ASN A 41 -12.28 1.08 -33.66
CA ASN A 41 -11.60 1.06 -34.96
C ASN A 41 -12.28 0.11 -35.97
N PHE A 42 -13.27 -0.67 -35.54
CA PHE A 42 -14.07 -1.53 -36.39
C PHE A 42 -15.36 -0.83 -36.82
N THR A 43 -15.86 -1.21 -38.00
CA THR A 43 -17.17 -0.76 -38.48
C THR A 43 -17.91 -1.91 -39.14
N GLY A 44 -19.22 -2.01 -38.90
CA GLY A 44 -20.09 -3.01 -39.53
C GLY A 44 -19.80 -4.45 -39.09
N LEU A 45 -19.44 -4.65 -37.82
CA LEU A 45 -19.29 -5.99 -37.25
C LEU A 45 -20.63 -6.74 -37.24
N ASP A 46 -20.60 -8.04 -37.49
CA ASP A 46 -21.81 -8.87 -37.43
C ASP A 46 -22.11 -9.38 -36.00
N ALA A 47 -23.35 -9.81 -35.78
CA ALA A 47 -23.81 -10.36 -34.50
C ALA A 47 -22.95 -11.54 -34.01
N SER A 48 -22.38 -12.34 -34.92
CA SER A 48 -21.62 -13.52 -34.53
C SER A 48 -20.27 -13.16 -33.91
N VAL A 49 -19.64 -12.05 -34.33
CA VAL A 49 -18.49 -11.46 -33.64
C VAL A 49 -18.86 -11.03 -32.23
N ALA A 50 -19.99 -10.34 -32.05
CA ALA A 50 -20.47 -9.92 -30.73
C ALA A 50 -20.69 -11.12 -29.81
N HIS A 51 -21.38 -12.16 -30.26
CA HIS A 51 -21.62 -13.37 -29.47
C HIS A 51 -20.32 -14.05 -29.04
N LYS A 52 -19.34 -14.18 -29.95
CA LYS A 52 -18.03 -14.74 -29.57
C LYS A 52 -17.30 -13.93 -28.49
N LEU A 53 -17.41 -12.60 -28.53
CA LEU A 53 -16.81 -11.73 -27.53
C LEU A 53 -17.56 -11.80 -26.18
N ILE A 54 -18.90 -11.85 -26.22
CA ILE A 54 -19.77 -12.02 -25.05
C ILE A 54 -19.54 -13.38 -24.38
N ASP A 55 -19.38 -14.45 -25.15
CA ASP A 55 -19.09 -15.80 -24.63
C ASP A 55 -17.68 -15.87 -24.01
N ALA A 56 -16.79 -14.97 -24.42
CA ALA A 56 -15.45 -14.79 -23.86
C ALA A 56 -15.40 -13.83 -22.65
N GLY A 57 -16.55 -13.31 -22.20
CA GLY A 57 -16.66 -12.45 -21.01
C GLY A 57 -16.49 -10.94 -21.28
N TYR A 58 -16.60 -10.48 -22.54
CA TYR A 58 -16.45 -9.07 -22.92
C TYR A 58 -17.79 -8.35 -23.19
N GLU A 59 -18.88 -8.77 -22.54
CA GLU A 59 -20.21 -8.18 -22.72
C GLU A 59 -20.28 -6.66 -22.50
N LEU A 60 -19.63 -6.15 -21.45
CA LEU A 60 -19.67 -4.73 -21.12
C LEU A 60 -19.09 -3.88 -22.25
N GLN A 61 -17.94 -4.29 -22.79
CA GLN A 61 -17.26 -3.58 -23.87
C GLN A 61 -18.04 -3.68 -25.19
N VAL A 62 -18.65 -4.83 -25.47
CA VAL A 62 -19.53 -5.00 -26.64
C VAL A 62 -20.76 -4.08 -26.57
N LEU A 63 -21.36 -3.93 -25.39
CA LEU A 63 -22.55 -3.10 -25.18
C LEU A 63 -22.23 -1.59 -25.15
N GLN A 64 -21.04 -1.20 -24.68
CA GLN A 64 -20.56 0.19 -24.76
C GLN A 64 -20.25 0.61 -26.20
N CYS A 65 -19.64 -0.28 -26.98
CA CYS A 65 -19.32 -0.03 -28.39
C CYS A 65 -20.41 -0.53 -29.34
N ALA A 66 -21.66 -0.70 -28.90
CA ALA A 66 -22.64 -1.45 -29.70
C ALA A 66 -22.95 -0.83 -31.07
N HIS A 67 -22.67 0.47 -31.24
CA HIS A 67 -22.75 1.19 -32.51
C HIS A 67 -21.89 0.59 -33.63
N VAL A 68 -20.81 -0.13 -33.31
CA VAL A 68 -19.92 -0.76 -34.31
C VAL A 68 -20.56 -1.98 -34.99
N PHE A 69 -21.62 -2.55 -34.40
CA PHE A 69 -22.34 -3.72 -34.91
C PHE A 69 -23.52 -3.37 -35.84
N GLY A 70 -23.75 -2.09 -36.10
CA GLY A 70 -24.70 -1.60 -37.08
C GLY A 70 -26.12 -2.11 -36.88
N GLU A 71 -26.66 -2.84 -37.85
CA GLU A 71 -28.05 -3.35 -37.81
C GLU A 71 -28.24 -4.47 -36.77
N SER A 72 -27.16 -5.09 -36.28
CA SER A 72 -27.22 -6.20 -35.32
C SER A 72 -27.38 -5.74 -33.88
N THR A 73 -27.23 -4.44 -33.61
CA THR A 73 -27.14 -3.88 -32.25
C THR A 73 -28.34 -4.23 -31.38
N SER A 74 -29.57 -4.09 -31.90
CA SER A 74 -30.78 -4.42 -31.15
C SER A 74 -30.88 -5.92 -30.83
N GLU A 75 -30.41 -6.81 -31.70
CA GLU A 75 -30.42 -8.26 -31.48
C GLU A 75 -29.44 -8.63 -30.36
N ILE A 76 -28.24 -8.03 -30.39
CA ILE A 76 -27.19 -8.25 -29.40
C ILE A 76 -27.66 -7.82 -28.00
N VAL A 77 -28.20 -6.60 -27.88
CA VAL A 77 -28.69 -6.07 -26.59
C VAL A 77 -29.83 -6.94 -26.05
N LEU A 78 -30.76 -7.38 -26.89
CA LEU A 78 -31.85 -8.28 -26.48
C LEU A 78 -31.35 -9.68 -26.10
N GLY A 79 -30.31 -10.19 -26.77
CA GLY A 79 -29.63 -11.42 -26.40
C GLY A 79 -28.94 -11.35 -25.04
N CYS A 80 -28.62 -10.14 -24.57
CA CYS A 80 -28.01 -9.89 -23.26
C CYS A 80 -29.01 -9.61 -22.13
N ILE A 81 -30.32 -9.74 -22.33
CA ILE A 81 -31.33 -9.40 -21.31
C ILE A 81 -31.11 -10.10 -19.97
N ASP A 82 -30.75 -11.39 -19.98
CA ASP A 82 -30.51 -12.12 -18.74
C ASP A 82 -29.24 -11.63 -18.04
N LYS A 83 -28.21 -11.23 -18.80
CA LYS A 83 -27.00 -10.59 -18.25
C LYS A 83 -27.29 -9.20 -17.68
N ILE A 84 -28.07 -8.38 -18.39
CA ILE A 84 -28.52 -7.04 -17.95
C ILE A 84 -29.26 -7.13 -16.62
N LYS A 85 -30.11 -8.15 -16.43
CA LYS A 85 -30.83 -8.37 -15.16
C LYS A 85 -29.90 -8.79 -14.01
N LEU A 86 -28.79 -9.45 -14.31
CA LEU A 86 -27.88 -10.01 -13.31
C LEU A 86 -26.76 -9.05 -12.88
N ASP A 87 -26.36 -8.14 -13.76
CA ASP A 87 -25.21 -7.24 -13.61
C ASP A 87 -25.62 -5.77 -13.75
N ALA A 88 -25.38 -4.98 -12.69
CA ALA A 88 -25.74 -3.56 -12.64
C ALA A 88 -24.84 -2.67 -13.49
N ASP A 89 -23.56 -3.00 -13.66
CA ASP A 89 -22.64 -2.24 -14.51
C ASP A 89 -23.01 -2.43 -15.99
N VAL A 90 -23.41 -3.65 -16.37
CA VAL A 90 -23.98 -3.93 -17.71
C VAL A 90 -25.29 -3.20 -17.92
N ALA A 91 -26.18 -3.18 -16.92
CA ALA A 91 -27.45 -2.46 -16.99
C ALA A 91 -27.25 -0.94 -17.12
N ASP A 92 -26.29 -0.37 -16.41
CA ASP A 92 -25.94 1.04 -16.49
C ASP A 92 -25.35 1.39 -17.87
N ALA A 93 -24.43 0.58 -18.40
CA ALA A 93 -23.87 0.81 -19.73
C ALA A 93 -24.95 0.77 -20.83
N VAL A 94 -25.90 -0.17 -20.73
CA VAL A 94 -27.04 -0.25 -21.64
C VAL A 94 -27.97 0.96 -21.50
N LEU A 95 -28.15 1.48 -20.29
CA LEU A 95 -28.97 2.66 -20.06
C LEU A 95 -28.32 3.94 -20.63
N GLU A 96 -27.01 4.10 -20.50
CA GLU A 96 -26.25 5.25 -21.00
C GLU A 96 -26.29 5.36 -22.54
N HIS A 97 -26.31 4.21 -23.23
CA HIS A 97 -26.32 4.12 -24.69
C HIS A 97 -27.67 3.73 -25.29
N LEU A 98 -28.76 3.85 -24.52
CA LEU A 98 -30.10 3.39 -24.92
C LEU A 98 -30.57 3.99 -26.27
N SER A 99 -30.19 5.23 -26.57
CA SER A 99 -30.51 5.91 -27.84
C SER A 99 -29.77 5.34 -29.05
N ASP A 100 -28.61 4.75 -28.82
CA ASP A 100 -27.66 4.35 -29.86
C ASP A 100 -28.03 2.98 -30.45
N TYR A 101 -28.89 2.22 -29.76
CA TYR A 101 -29.23 0.85 -30.11
C TYR A 101 -30.31 0.70 -31.18
N GLY A 102 -30.95 1.80 -31.62
CA GLY A 102 -31.94 1.77 -32.70
C GLY A 102 -33.15 0.86 -32.43
N MET A 103 -33.48 0.63 -31.15
CA MET A 103 -34.54 -0.29 -30.71
C MET A 103 -35.93 0.27 -30.94
N ASP A 104 -36.89 -0.61 -31.24
CA ASP A 104 -38.30 -0.24 -31.21
C ASP A 104 -38.84 -0.11 -29.77
N THR A 105 -40.05 0.42 -29.63
CA THR A 105 -40.72 0.64 -28.34
C THR A 105 -40.82 -0.64 -27.49
N ALA A 106 -41.00 -1.81 -28.11
CA ALA A 106 -41.15 -3.07 -27.38
C ALA A 106 -39.80 -3.58 -26.87
N ALA A 107 -38.73 -3.45 -27.67
CA ALA A 107 -37.37 -3.74 -27.27
C ALA A 107 -36.89 -2.77 -26.18
N GLN A 108 -37.13 -1.47 -26.33
CA GLN A 108 -36.84 -0.46 -25.31
C GLN A 108 -37.58 -0.76 -24.00
N CYS A 109 -38.84 -1.17 -24.06
CA CYS A 109 -39.60 -1.59 -22.88
C CYS A 109 -38.93 -2.78 -22.19
N THR A 110 -38.57 -3.82 -22.94
CA THR A 110 -37.93 -5.02 -22.38
C THR A 110 -36.60 -4.69 -21.70
N VAL A 111 -35.78 -3.85 -22.33
CA VAL A 111 -34.48 -3.42 -21.80
C VAL A 111 -34.65 -2.55 -20.56
N LEU A 112 -35.55 -1.56 -20.57
CA LEU A 112 -35.77 -0.69 -19.42
C LEU A 112 -36.29 -1.46 -18.19
N TRP A 113 -37.14 -2.46 -18.40
CA TRP A 113 -37.57 -3.38 -17.34
C TRP A 113 -36.41 -4.26 -16.83
N ALA A 114 -35.51 -4.70 -17.71
CA ALA A 114 -34.31 -5.44 -17.30
C ALA A 114 -33.34 -4.55 -16.50
N CYS A 115 -33.12 -3.31 -16.92
CA CYS A 115 -32.30 -2.32 -16.21
C CYS A 115 -32.91 -1.95 -14.84
N ALA A 116 -34.24 -1.87 -14.75
CA ALA A 116 -34.94 -1.57 -13.50
C ALA A 116 -34.89 -2.72 -12.47
N ASN A 117 -34.24 -3.85 -12.79
CA ASN A 117 -34.00 -4.93 -11.83
C ASN A 117 -32.96 -4.56 -10.76
N HIS A 118 -32.17 -3.50 -10.99
CA HIS A 118 -31.18 -2.97 -10.05
C HIS A 118 -31.65 -1.63 -9.50
N TYR A 119 -31.64 -1.44 -8.18
CA TYR A 119 -32.21 -0.25 -7.55
C TYR A 119 -31.60 1.07 -8.07
N SER A 120 -30.26 1.15 -8.14
CA SER A 120 -29.54 2.35 -8.61
C SER A 120 -29.89 2.69 -10.06
N THR A 121 -29.90 1.70 -10.96
CA THR A 121 -30.25 1.87 -12.37
C THR A 121 -31.75 2.19 -12.51
N ALA A 122 -32.62 1.60 -11.69
CA ALA A 122 -34.04 1.90 -11.65
C ALA A 122 -34.32 3.38 -11.33
N GLN A 123 -33.57 3.99 -10.40
CA GLN A 123 -33.68 5.43 -10.13
C GLN A 123 -33.33 6.28 -11.36
N LYS A 124 -32.29 5.90 -12.11
CA LYS A 124 -31.93 6.57 -13.38
C LYS A 124 -33.02 6.38 -14.44
N VAL A 125 -33.58 5.17 -14.56
CA VAL A 125 -34.70 4.86 -15.47
C VAL A 125 -35.91 5.75 -15.17
N ALA A 126 -36.21 6.00 -13.89
CA ALA A 126 -37.33 6.87 -13.50
C ALA A 126 -37.13 8.34 -13.93
N GLN A 127 -35.90 8.79 -14.15
CA GLN A 127 -35.56 10.14 -14.60
C GLN A 127 -35.69 10.32 -16.13
N LEU A 128 -35.85 9.23 -16.90
CA LEU A 128 -36.01 9.29 -18.35
C LEU A 128 -37.42 9.73 -18.78
N ASP A 129 -37.54 10.19 -20.03
CA ASP A 129 -38.82 10.39 -20.70
C ASP A 129 -39.45 9.05 -21.11
N LEU A 130 -39.89 8.28 -20.11
CA LEU A 130 -40.48 6.95 -20.31
C LEU A 130 -41.73 6.98 -21.19
N GLU A 131 -42.49 8.08 -21.21
CA GLU A 131 -43.68 8.18 -22.07
C GLU A 131 -43.30 8.29 -23.54
N GLY A 132 -42.23 9.01 -23.84
CA GLY A 132 -41.64 9.09 -25.19
C GLY A 132 -40.99 7.77 -25.64
N LEU A 133 -40.46 6.96 -24.71
CA LEU A 133 -39.75 5.72 -25.02
C LEU A 133 -40.67 4.49 -25.12
N ILE A 134 -41.55 4.28 -24.14
CA ILE A 134 -42.32 3.01 -24.00
C ILE A 134 -43.84 3.22 -23.99
N GLY A 135 -44.30 4.46 -24.12
CA GLY A 135 -45.72 4.82 -24.09
C GLY A 135 -46.29 4.96 -22.67
N SER A 136 -47.37 5.73 -22.56
CA SER A 136 -47.93 6.17 -21.28
C SER A 136 -48.36 5.04 -20.34
N GLU A 137 -48.90 3.95 -20.87
CA GLU A 137 -49.38 2.82 -20.06
C GLU A 137 -48.23 2.05 -19.40
N GLU A 138 -47.22 1.67 -20.18
CA GLU A 138 -46.04 0.95 -19.68
C GLU A 138 -45.14 1.85 -18.84
N ALA A 139 -44.99 3.13 -19.20
CA ALA A 139 -44.30 4.12 -18.38
C ALA A 139 -44.93 4.24 -16.98
N SER A 140 -46.26 4.21 -16.90
CA SER A 140 -46.96 4.26 -15.61
C SER A 140 -46.73 3.00 -14.78
N LYS A 141 -46.74 1.81 -15.41
CA LYS A 141 -46.45 0.53 -14.73
C LYS A 141 -45.01 0.46 -14.24
N LEU A 142 -44.05 0.88 -15.07
CA LEU A 142 -42.63 0.88 -14.73
C LEU A 142 -42.33 1.90 -13.62
N ARG A 143 -42.89 3.12 -13.68
CA ARG A 143 -42.76 4.10 -12.59
C ARG A 143 -43.38 3.62 -11.28
N ALA A 144 -44.54 2.97 -11.34
CA ALA A 144 -45.16 2.38 -10.16
C ALA A 144 -44.28 1.27 -9.57
N HIS A 145 -43.72 0.40 -10.42
CA HIS A 145 -42.77 -0.63 -10.01
C HIS A 145 -41.53 -0.02 -9.35
N ILE A 146 -40.91 0.99 -9.98
CA ILE A 146 -39.72 1.67 -9.44
C ILE A 146 -40.03 2.40 -8.13
N ALA A 147 -41.21 3.00 -8.00
CA ALA A 147 -41.63 3.65 -6.75
C ALA A 147 -41.90 2.65 -5.61
N GLU A 148 -42.24 1.40 -5.93
CA GLU A 148 -42.36 0.30 -4.97
C GLU A 148 -41.00 -0.33 -4.63
N LEU A 149 -39.98 -0.14 -5.47
CA LEU A 149 -38.60 -0.49 -5.12
C LEU A 149 -38.17 0.39 -3.95
N LYS A 150 -37.93 -0.24 -2.81
CA LYS A 150 -37.22 0.41 -1.71
C LYS A 150 -35.74 0.43 -2.10
N PRO A 151 -34.94 1.42 -1.61
CA PRO A 151 -33.49 1.20 -1.55
C PRO A 151 -33.32 -0.17 -0.93
N ASP A 152 -32.45 -1.00 -1.51
CA ASP A 152 -32.18 -2.36 -1.02
C ASP A 152 -31.50 -2.33 0.37
N LEU A 153 -32.11 -1.67 1.34
CA LEU A 153 -32.24 -2.17 2.69
C LEU A 153 -33.22 -3.34 2.60
N GLN A 154 -32.73 -4.50 2.16
CA GLN A 154 -33.34 -5.76 2.58
C GLN A 154 -33.22 -5.83 4.11
N GLY A 155 -34.20 -5.21 4.77
CA GLY A 155 -34.53 -5.43 6.17
C GLY A 155 -35.14 -6.81 6.30
N VAL A 156 -34.32 -7.83 6.10
CA VAL A 156 -34.62 -9.14 6.66
C VAL A 156 -33.82 -9.17 7.95
N GLU A 157 -34.52 -9.14 9.09
CA GLU A 157 -33.96 -9.76 10.28
C GLU A 157 -33.54 -11.18 9.86
N LYS A 158 -32.22 -11.41 9.73
CA LYS A 158 -31.55 -12.63 9.21
C LYS A 158 -31.21 -12.68 7.71
N TYR A 159 -30.99 -11.56 7.01
CA TYR A 159 -30.26 -11.62 5.73
C TYR A 159 -28.76 -11.45 5.96
N ASN A 160 -28.04 -12.54 5.73
CA ASN A 160 -26.62 -12.51 5.45
C ASN A 160 -26.48 -12.80 3.95
N PRO A 161 -26.14 -11.80 3.11
CA PRO A 161 -26.05 -11.99 1.67
C PRO A 161 -25.04 -13.05 1.23
N TYR A 162 -24.16 -13.43 2.15
CA TYR A 162 -23.14 -14.44 1.93
C TYR A 162 -23.58 -15.81 2.43
N ALA A 163 -24.77 -15.98 3.01
CA ALA A 163 -25.21 -17.25 3.58
C ALA A 163 -25.85 -18.15 2.51
N ASP A 164 -25.38 -19.40 2.41
CA ASP A 164 -26.03 -20.45 1.62
C ASP A 164 -27.42 -20.82 2.20
N GLU A 165 -28.15 -21.73 1.55
CA GLU A 165 -29.46 -22.23 2.03
C GLU A 165 -29.40 -22.84 3.46
N ALA A 166 -28.21 -23.16 3.97
CA ALA A 166 -27.98 -23.68 5.31
C ALA A 166 -27.56 -22.59 6.34
N GLY A 167 -27.44 -21.32 5.95
CA GLY A 167 -27.05 -20.22 6.82
C GLY A 167 -25.53 -20.04 6.97
N ASP A 168 -24.71 -20.77 6.19
CA ASP A 168 -23.25 -20.69 6.24
C ASP A 168 -22.70 -19.69 5.23
N MET A 169 -21.73 -18.86 5.64
CA MET A 169 -21.09 -17.92 4.72
C MET A 169 -20.32 -18.66 3.61
N GLU A 170 -20.83 -18.59 2.39
CA GLU A 170 -20.38 -19.27 1.17
C GLU A 170 -18.97 -18.82 0.74
N HIS A 171 -18.53 -17.62 1.16
CA HIS A 171 -17.37 -16.95 0.56
C HIS A 171 -16.46 -16.20 1.53
N VAL A 172 -16.10 -16.80 2.66
CA VAL A 172 -14.99 -16.25 3.44
C VAL A 172 -13.67 -16.79 2.90
N THR A 173 -12.68 -15.92 2.65
CA THR A 173 -11.28 -16.33 2.63
C THR A 173 -10.93 -17.23 3.82
N SER A 174 -9.90 -18.07 3.69
CA SER A 174 -9.55 -19.09 4.70
C SER A 174 -9.22 -18.59 6.12
N SER A 175 -9.33 -17.28 6.37
CA SER A 175 -9.02 -16.56 7.60
C SER A 175 -10.15 -16.45 8.63
N ARG A 176 -11.42 -16.80 8.36
CA ARG A 176 -12.44 -16.94 9.45
C ARG A 176 -12.57 -18.41 9.89
N PRO A 177 -12.10 -18.78 11.09
CA PRO A 177 -12.25 -20.14 11.61
C PRO A 177 -13.72 -20.50 11.81
N GLY A 178 -14.09 -21.77 11.55
CA GLY A 178 -15.40 -22.33 11.93
C GLY A 178 -16.49 -22.34 10.85
N THR A 179 -16.18 -22.01 9.59
CA THR A 179 -17.13 -22.12 8.45
C THR A 179 -16.97 -23.44 7.69
N LYS A 180 -18.05 -23.95 7.07
CA LYS A 180 -17.96 -25.12 6.17
C LYS A 180 -16.97 -24.90 5.02
N PHE A 181 -16.87 -23.68 4.51
CA PHE A 181 -15.84 -23.30 3.54
C PHE A 181 -14.42 -23.54 4.08
N HIS A 182 -14.13 -23.05 5.29
CA HIS A 182 -12.82 -23.23 5.93
C HIS A 182 -12.48 -24.72 6.11
N GLU A 183 -13.47 -25.56 6.46
CA GLU A 183 -13.32 -27.01 6.55
C GLU A 183 -12.96 -27.64 5.19
N ARG A 184 -13.71 -27.30 4.12
CA ARG A 184 -13.42 -27.75 2.74
C ARG A 184 -12.03 -27.31 2.28
N ALA A 185 -11.67 -26.06 2.52
CA ALA A 185 -10.35 -25.53 2.20
C ALA A 185 -9.24 -26.25 2.99
N ILE A 186 -9.44 -26.54 4.27
CA ILE A 186 -8.48 -27.34 5.06
C ILE A 186 -8.35 -28.75 4.48
N GLN A 187 -9.46 -29.38 4.10
CA GLN A 187 -9.47 -30.70 3.49
C GLN A 187 -8.72 -30.70 2.16
N ALA A 188 -8.99 -29.75 1.26
CA ALA A 188 -8.26 -29.58 0.01
C ALA A 188 -6.75 -29.36 0.27
N ASN A 189 -6.38 -28.46 1.18
CA ASN A 189 -4.96 -28.24 1.52
C ASN A 189 -4.30 -29.48 2.14
N ARG A 190 -5.06 -30.32 2.87
CA ARG A 190 -4.57 -31.61 3.39
C ARG A 190 -4.32 -32.61 2.27
N ARG A 191 -5.24 -32.75 1.30
CA ARG A 191 -5.06 -33.56 0.08
C ARG A 191 -3.77 -33.18 -0.63
N LEU A 192 -3.52 -31.88 -0.80
CA LEU A 192 -2.31 -31.38 -1.46
C LEU A 192 -1.02 -31.51 -0.63
N ARG A 193 -1.10 -31.42 0.70
CA ARG A 193 0.07 -31.50 1.59
C ARG A 193 0.51 -32.93 1.83
N SER A 194 -0.42 -33.86 1.88
CA SER A 194 -0.21 -35.25 2.24
C SER A 194 -1.17 -36.12 1.43
N PRO A 195 -0.90 -36.32 0.12
CA PRO A 195 -1.80 -37.04 -0.78
C PRO A 195 -1.90 -38.50 -0.37
N GLU A 196 -3.13 -38.96 -0.10
CA GLU A 196 -3.42 -40.32 0.36
C GLU A 196 -3.82 -41.24 -0.81
N THR A 197 -4.43 -40.67 -1.87
CA THR A 197 -4.88 -41.37 -3.08
C THR A 197 -3.99 -41.10 -4.31
N GLU A 198 -4.18 -41.83 -5.40
CA GLU A 198 -3.48 -41.55 -6.67
C GLU A 198 -3.97 -40.24 -7.31
N GLU A 199 -5.28 -39.99 -7.27
CA GLU A 199 -5.89 -38.73 -7.73
C GLU A 199 -5.31 -37.52 -6.97
N ASP A 200 -5.13 -37.62 -5.65
CA ASP A 200 -4.48 -36.55 -4.87
C ASP A 200 -3.02 -36.32 -5.28
N ARG A 201 -2.30 -37.37 -5.71
CA ARG A 201 -0.92 -37.25 -6.18
C ARG A 201 -0.87 -36.57 -7.55
N GLU A 202 -1.72 -36.98 -8.49
CA GLU A 202 -1.82 -36.36 -9.81
C GLU A 202 -2.20 -34.87 -9.71
N LEU A 203 -3.16 -34.54 -8.83
CA LEU A 203 -3.55 -33.17 -8.53
C LEU A 203 -2.39 -32.36 -7.94
N ALA A 204 -1.69 -32.90 -6.94
CA ALA A 204 -0.54 -32.24 -6.33
C ALA A 204 0.61 -32.04 -7.32
N GLU A 205 0.84 -33.01 -8.23
CA GLU A 205 1.82 -32.90 -9.30
C GLU A 205 1.45 -31.82 -10.31
N THR A 206 0.17 -31.72 -10.71
CA THR A 206 -0.33 -30.68 -11.62
C THR A 206 -0.09 -29.28 -11.05
N ILE A 207 -0.42 -29.08 -9.78
CA ILE A 207 -0.22 -27.79 -9.08
C ILE A 207 1.28 -27.48 -8.91
N GLN A 208 2.10 -28.51 -8.64
CA GLN A 208 3.55 -28.35 -8.57
C GLN A 208 4.14 -27.96 -9.94
N GLN A 209 3.67 -28.56 -11.03
CA GLN A 209 4.09 -28.21 -12.39
C GLN A 209 3.72 -26.76 -12.75
N ALA A 210 2.51 -26.31 -12.41
CA ALA A 210 2.08 -24.93 -12.61
C ALA A 210 2.96 -23.94 -11.83
N TYR A 211 3.29 -24.28 -10.58
CA TYR A 211 4.20 -23.50 -9.76
C TYR A 211 5.63 -23.44 -10.31
N ASP A 212 6.17 -24.57 -10.75
CA ASP A 212 7.52 -24.63 -11.32
C ASP A 212 7.58 -23.89 -12.67
N LYS A 213 6.51 -23.93 -13.46
CA LYS A 213 6.35 -23.12 -14.68
C LYS A 213 6.37 -21.63 -14.34
N LEU A 214 5.56 -21.17 -13.39
CA LEU A 214 5.56 -19.77 -12.95
C LEU A 214 6.95 -19.33 -12.48
N ARG A 215 7.64 -20.16 -11.70
CA ARG A 215 9.01 -19.89 -11.23
C ARG A 215 10.01 -19.79 -12.39
N ALA A 216 9.89 -20.66 -13.40
CA ALA A 216 10.73 -20.65 -14.60
C ALA A 216 10.46 -19.42 -15.47
N ASP A 217 9.20 -19.01 -15.61
CA ASP A 217 8.82 -17.80 -16.34
C ASP A 217 9.42 -16.54 -15.68
N ILE A 218 9.35 -16.44 -14.36
CA ILE A 218 9.99 -15.36 -13.58
C ILE A 218 11.52 -15.39 -13.75
N ALA A 219 12.14 -16.58 -13.73
CA ALA A 219 13.57 -16.73 -13.93
C ALA A 219 14.00 -16.28 -15.33
N SER A 220 13.21 -16.63 -16.35
CA SER A 220 13.44 -16.21 -17.73
C SER A 220 13.33 -14.70 -17.92
N GLN A 221 12.42 -14.03 -17.19
CA GLN A 221 12.19 -12.59 -17.35
C GLN A 221 13.12 -11.72 -16.50
N TYR A 222 13.39 -12.13 -15.26
CA TYR A 222 14.08 -11.30 -14.25
C TYR A 222 15.41 -11.90 -13.76
N GLY A 223 15.76 -13.09 -14.24
CA GLY A 223 16.99 -13.82 -13.89
C GLY A 223 16.80 -14.88 -12.81
N ASP A 224 17.61 -15.94 -12.90
CA ASP A 224 17.57 -17.10 -11.99
C ASP A 224 17.72 -16.71 -10.51
N GLN A 225 18.60 -15.75 -10.22
CA GLN A 225 18.84 -15.29 -8.87
C GLN A 225 17.59 -14.64 -8.28
N TYR A 226 16.96 -13.73 -9.01
CA TYR A 226 15.76 -13.04 -8.57
C TYR A 226 14.59 -14.02 -8.35
N SER A 227 14.40 -14.98 -9.27
CA SER A 227 13.41 -16.05 -9.11
C SER A 227 13.67 -16.90 -7.85
N GLN A 228 14.92 -17.34 -7.63
CA GLN A 228 15.26 -18.11 -6.43
C GLN A 228 15.00 -17.34 -5.13
N GLU A 229 15.27 -16.04 -5.11
CA GLU A 229 15.06 -15.20 -3.94
C GLU A 229 13.57 -14.89 -3.69
N MET A 230 12.80 -14.67 -4.77
CA MET A 230 11.35 -14.44 -4.69
C MET A 230 10.61 -15.68 -4.19
N PHE A 231 10.92 -16.86 -4.74
CA PHE A 231 10.22 -18.10 -4.38
C PHE A 231 10.80 -18.77 -3.12
N GLY A 232 12.05 -18.47 -2.79
CA GLY A 232 12.76 -19.08 -1.67
C GLY A 232 13.09 -20.56 -1.90
N LYS A 233 13.72 -21.17 -0.89
CA LYS A 233 14.01 -22.61 -0.90
C LYS A 233 12.93 -23.36 -0.13
N ARG A 234 12.52 -24.52 -0.65
CA ARG A 234 11.52 -25.38 -0.01
C ARG A 234 11.92 -25.70 1.43
N GLY A 235 11.06 -25.36 2.40
CA GLY A 235 11.30 -25.56 3.83
C GLY A 235 12.03 -24.42 4.56
N ASP A 236 12.33 -23.30 3.88
CA ASP A 236 12.80 -22.08 4.54
C ASP A 236 11.64 -21.40 5.28
N LYS A 237 11.69 -21.44 6.62
CA LYS A 237 10.67 -20.85 7.51
C LYS A 237 10.51 -19.34 7.33
N LEU A 238 11.43 -18.66 6.65
CA LEU A 238 11.43 -17.21 6.46
C LEU A 238 11.26 -16.79 4.99
N GLY A 239 11.07 -17.74 4.07
CA GLY A 239 11.24 -17.43 2.65
C GLY A 239 10.52 -18.30 1.62
N ASP A 240 9.98 -19.47 1.98
CA ASP A 240 9.31 -20.35 1.02
C ASP A 240 7.90 -19.85 0.66
N ILE A 241 7.67 -19.56 -0.62
CA ILE A 241 6.38 -19.10 -1.12
C ILE A 241 5.38 -20.28 -1.32
N TRP A 242 5.89 -21.50 -1.46
CA TRP A 242 5.09 -22.69 -1.79
C TRP A 242 3.92 -22.96 -0.83
N PRO A 243 4.06 -22.86 0.51
CA PRO A 243 2.95 -23.07 1.42
C PRO A 243 1.80 -22.07 1.22
N ALA A 244 2.11 -20.82 0.89
CA ALA A 244 1.12 -19.79 0.61
C ALA A 244 0.44 -20.05 -0.74
N TYR A 245 1.22 -20.30 -1.79
CA TYR A 245 0.70 -20.67 -3.12
C TYR A 245 -0.28 -21.85 -3.04
N ARG A 246 0.15 -22.96 -2.42
CA ARG A 246 -0.70 -24.15 -2.24
C ARG A 246 -1.97 -23.84 -1.46
N ARG A 247 -1.91 -22.94 -0.46
CA ARG A 247 -3.09 -22.55 0.31
C ARG A 247 -4.10 -21.80 -0.55
N LEU A 248 -3.65 -20.87 -1.38
CA LEU A 248 -4.51 -20.13 -2.31
C LEU A 248 -5.20 -21.06 -3.31
N VAL A 249 -4.46 -22.03 -3.85
CA VAL A 249 -5.03 -23.04 -4.76
C VAL A 249 -6.04 -23.96 -4.05
N ALA A 250 -5.77 -24.33 -2.79
CA ALA A 250 -6.73 -25.10 -2.00
C ALA A 250 -8.04 -24.34 -1.72
N ASP A 251 -7.96 -23.01 -1.58
CA ASP A 251 -9.12 -22.16 -1.40
C ASP A 251 -9.95 -22.10 -2.70
N TYR A 252 -9.32 -22.10 -3.88
CA TYR A 252 -10.01 -22.25 -5.18
C TYR A 252 -10.70 -23.63 -5.30
N ILE A 253 -9.99 -24.72 -4.99
CA ILE A 253 -10.54 -26.09 -5.05
C ILE A 253 -11.73 -26.25 -4.10
N ALA A 254 -11.71 -25.59 -2.94
CA ALA A 254 -12.83 -25.63 -2.00
C ALA A 254 -14.13 -25.05 -2.57
N VAL A 255 -14.04 -24.16 -3.56
CA VAL A 255 -15.18 -23.59 -4.28
C VAL A 255 -15.53 -24.43 -5.52
N MET A 256 -14.53 -24.76 -6.35
CA MET A 256 -14.75 -25.26 -7.71
C MET A 256 -14.58 -26.77 -7.89
N ASP A 257 -14.20 -27.50 -6.84
CA ASP A 257 -13.98 -28.97 -6.88
C ASP A 257 -13.10 -29.38 -8.09
N GLU A 258 -12.01 -28.63 -8.30
CA GLU A 258 -11.01 -28.79 -9.37
C GLU A 258 -11.44 -28.37 -10.79
N TYR A 259 -12.69 -27.96 -10.99
CA TYR A 259 -13.19 -27.46 -12.28
C TYR A 259 -12.43 -26.21 -12.74
N GLY A 260 -11.97 -26.23 -14.00
CA GLY A 260 -11.24 -25.10 -14.62
C GLY A 260 -9.90 -24.75 -13.96
N LEU A 261 -9.36 -25.64 -13.11
CA LEU A 261 -8.15 -25.36 -12.35
C LEU A 261 -6.93 -24.99 -13.23
N PRO A 262 -6.63 -25.68 -14.35
CA PRO A 262 -5.51 -25.30 -15.22
C PRO A 262 -5.61 -23.87 -15.76
N GLU A 263 -6.80 -23.47 -16.22
CA GLU A 263 -7.09 -22.14 -16.75
C GLU A 263 -6.98 -21.07 -15.66
N ALA A 264 -7.52 -21.34 -14.47
CA ALA A 264 -7.42 -20.45 -13.32
C ALA A 264 -5.96 -20.25 -12.87
N LEU A 265 -5.15 -21.31 -12.86
CA LEU A 265 -3.72 -21.23 -12.54
C LEU A 265 -2.95 -20.42 -13.59
N GLU A 266 -3.29 -20.55 -14.88
CA GLU A 266 -2.68 -19.75 -15.93
C GLU A 266 -3.06 -18.27 -15.83
N ARG A 267 -4.35 -17.96 -15.60
CA ARG A 267 -4.83 -16.59 -15.36
C ARG A 267 -4.10 -15.95 -14.17
N ALA A 268 -3.99 -16.69 -13.08
CA ALA A 268 -3.32 -16.22 -11.87
C ALA A 268 -1.80 -16.02 -12.07
N ALA A 269 -1.15 -16.89 -12.85
CA ALA A 269 0.27 -16.72 -13.24
C ALA A 269 0.48 -15.49 -14.14
N LYS A 270 -0.45 -15.19 -15.05
CA LYS A 270 -0.41 -13.98 -15.88
C LYS A 270 -0.53 -12.72 -15.02
N ALA A 271 -1.48 -12.69 -14.08
CA ALA A 271 -1.65 -11.58 -13.14
C ALA A 271 -0.41 -11.37 -12.26
N PHE A 272 0.17 -12.45 -11.71
CA PHE A 272 1.41 -12.42 -10.93
C PHE A 272 2.58 -11.81 -11.72
N ASN A 273 2.74 -12.14 -12.99
CA ASN A 273 3.81 -11.58 -13.84
C ASN A 273 3.55 -10.13 -14.21
N GLN A 274 2.29 -9.78 -14.53
CA GLN A 274 1.90 -8.46 -14.99
C GLN A 274 2.21 -7.37 -13.96
N VAL A 275 1.84 -7.60 -12.70
CA VAL A 275 2.06 -6.63 -11.61
C VAL A 275 3.55 -6.36 -11.38
N LEU A 276 4.40 -7.38 -11.51
CA LEU A 276 5.85 -7.22 -11.37
C LEU A 276 6.45 -6.41 -12.53
N ARG A 277 5.95 -6.66 -13.74
CA ARG A 277 6.42 -6.02 -14.98
C ARG A 277 6.03 -4.55 -15.05
N VAL A 278 4.80 -4.23 -14.64
CA VAL A 278 4.18 -2.92 -14.92
C VAL A 278 4.09 -2.06 -13.67
N ASP A 279 3.69 -2.60 -12.53
CA ASP A 279 3.19 -1.76 -11.43
C ASP A 279 4.25 -1.40 -10.39
N THR A 280 5.21 -2.29 -10.15
CA THR A 280 6.28 -2.11 -9.14
C THR A 280 7.04 -0.79 -9.31
N LYS A 281 7.32 -0.36 -10.55
CA LYS A 281 7.99 0.93 -10.82
C LYS A 281 7.18 2.15 -10.37
N TYR A 282 5.85 2.03 -10.27
CA TYR A 282 4.96 3.10 -9.82
C TYR A 282 4.88 3.14 -8.30
N TYR A 283 4.73 1.98 -7.66
CA TYR A 283 4.80 1.85 -6.21
C TYR A 283 6.16 2.31 -5.66
N ASP A 284 7.25 2.05 -6.38
CA ASP A 284 8.59 2.54 -6.02
C ASP A 284 8.66 4.07 -5.92
N LYS A 285 8.09 4.77 -6.91
CA LYS A 285 8.05 6.23 -6.91
C LYS A 285 7.15 6.76 -5.80
N LEU A 286 6.00 6.13 -5.61
CA LEU A 286 5.05 6.46 -4.54
C LEU A 286 5.72 6.36 -3.16
N PHE A 287 6.37 5.23 -2.87
CA PHE A 287 7.03 5.02 -1.58
C PHE A 287 8.23 5.94 -1.39
N ALA A 288 8.97 6.28 -2.46
CA ALA A 288 10.06 7.24 -2.38
C ALA A 288 9.56 8.67 -2.07
N GLU A 289 8.45 9.10 -2.68
CA GLU A 289 7.83 10.40 -2.38
C GLU A 289 7.31 10.44 -0.93
N TRP A 290 6.64 9.38 -0.48
CA TRP A 290 6.15 9.30 0.90
C TRP A 290 7.28 9.27 1.92
N ASP A 291 8.34 8.48 1.67
CA ASP A 291 9.55 8.49 2.51
C ASP A 291 10.15 9.92 2.56
N ALA A 292 10.13 10.69 1.46
CA ALA A 292 10.62 12.08 1.42
C ALA A 292 9.70 13.07 2.15
N LYS A 293 8.38 12.95 2.00
CA LYS A 293 7.40 13.84 2.65
C LYS A 293 7.39 13.69 4.17
N ARG A 294 7.49 12.46 4.69
CA ARG A 294 7.62 12.23 6.14
C ARG A 294 8.80 12.98 6.76
N ILE A 295 9.87 13.25 6.00
CA ILE A 295 11.04 14.00 6.48
C ILE A 295 10.73 15.51 6.59
N GLY A 296 9.90 16.05 5.70
CA GLY A 296 9.63 17.49 5.60
C GLY A 296 8.34 17.96 6.29
N GLU A 297 7.36 17.08 6.48
CA GLU A 297 6.00 17.42 6.90
C GLU A 297 5.59 16.57 8.13
N LYS A 298 5.40 17.24 9.27
CA LYS A 298 5.17 16.62 10.59
C LYS A 298 3.80 15.92 10.73
N GLU A 299 2.86 16.20 9.82
CA GLU A 299 1.47 15.70 9.83
C GLU A 299 1.15 14.86 8.58
N PHE A 300 2.16 14.32 7.90
CA PHE A 300 1.94 13.54 6.68
C PHE A 300 1.43 12.12 6.98
N GLU A 301 0.20 11.82 6.54
CA GLU A 301 -0.42 10.48 6.62
C GLU A 301 -0.34 9.72 5.28
N GLU A 302 -0.03 8.42 5.34
CA GLU A 302 -0.10 7.53 4.18
C GLU A 302 -1.52 6.97 4.05
N VAL A 303 -2.24 7.43 3.03
CA VAL A 303 -3.62 7.04 2.75
C VAL A 303 -3.69 6.25 1.45
N PHE A 304 -4.26 5.04 1.52
CA PHE A 304 -4.39 4.12 0.39
C PHE A 304 -5.86 4.06 -0.03
N LEU A 305 -6.17 4.60 -1.21
CA LEU A 305 -7.56 4.62 -1.73
C LEU A 305 -7.64 3.87 -3.06
N GLY A 306 -8.80 3.26 -3.29
CA GLY A 306 -9.14 2.59 -4.54
C GLY A 306 -8.49 1.22 -4.70
N ARG A 307 -8.72 0.62 -5.88
CA ARG A 307 -8.27 -0.74 -6.23
C ARG A 307 -6.73 -0.86 -6.21
N ASP A 308 -6.02 0.20 -6.58
CA ASP A 308 -4.56 0.31 -6.50
C ASP A 308 -4.02 0.53 -5.09
N GLY A 309 -4.82 1.17 -4.23
CA GLY A 309 -4.55 1.31 -2.81
C GLY A 309 -4.30 -0.05 -2.14
N VAL A 310 -5.01 -1.12 -2.54
CA VAL A 310 -4.80 -2.48 -2.00
C VAL A 310 -3.38 -2.96 -2.27
N TYR A 311 -2.96 -2.86 -3.51
CA TYR A 311 -1.68 -3.37 -3.97
C TYR A 311 -0.53 -2.55 -3.40
N ALA A 312 -0.66 -1.22 -3.42
CA ALA A 312 0.27 -0.32 -2.78
C ALA A 312 0.36 -0.59 -1.27
N TYR A 313 -0.75 -0.86 -0.59
CA TYR A 313 -0.77 -1.19 0.84
C TYR A 313 -0.05 -2.51 1.12
N VAL A 314 -0.37 -3.58 0.39
CA VAL A 314 0.29 -4.90 0.55
C VAL A 314 1.81 -4.76 0.32
N ALA A 315 2.20 -4.03 -0.73
CA ALA A 315 3.59 -3.74 -1.03
C ALA A 315 4.28 -2.94 0.09
N ARG A 316 3.65 -1.86 0.57
CA ARG A 316 4.19 -1.01 1.66
C ARG A 316 4.30 -1.78 2.97
N ARG A 317 3.32 -2.62 3.31
CA ARG A 317 3.36 -3.50 4.48
C ARG A 317 4.50 -4.50 4.40
N ALA A 318 4.69 -5.15 3.26
CA ALA A 318 5.80 -6.08 3.08
C ALA A 318 7.17 -5.37 3.16
N GLN A 319 7.25 -4.14 2.62
CA GLN A 319 8.43 -3.28 2.73
C GLN A 319 8.76 -2.97 4.19
N LEU A 320 7.79 -2.45 4.97
CA LEU A 320 7.95 -2.13 6.39
C LEU A 320 8.24 -3.39 7.22
N TYR A 321 7.54 -4.49 6.96
CA TYR A 321 7.78 -5.78 7.60
C TYR A 321 9.22 -6.25 7.37
N ALA A 322 9.71 -6.20 6.13
CA ALA A 322 11.09 -6.58 5.80
C ALA A 322 12.11 -5.67 6.47
N ARG A 323 11.89 -4.34 6.43
CA ARG A 323 12.70 -3.37 7.16
C ARG A 323 12.78 -3.73 8.63
N ARG A 324 11.65 -4.00 9.30
CA ARG A 324 11.59 -4.42 10.71
C ARG A 324 12.29 -5.76 10.98
N ARG A 325 12.13 -6.75 10.10
CA ARG A 325 12.82 -8.06 10.20
C ARG A 325 14.33 -7.94 10.10
N ARG A 326 14.86 -6.99 9.30
CA ARG A 326 16.30 -6.68 9.28
C ARG A 326 16.81 -6.17 10.63
N LEU A 327 15.94 -5.51 11.40
CA LEU A 327 16.23 -5.00 12.74
C LEU A 327 16.08 -6.10 13.80
N GLY A 328 16.15 -7.38 13.41
CA GLY A 328 16.10 -8.52 14.31
C GLY A 328 14.77 -8.75 15.02
N MET A 329 13.69 -8.07 14.61
CA MET A 329 12.36 -8.27 15.18
C MET A 329 11.84 -9.66 14.91
N SER A 330 11.08 -10.22 15.86
CA SER A 330 10.30 -11.44 15.63
C SER A 330 9.24 -11.20 14.55
N SER A 331 8.66 -12.26 13.98
CA SER A 331 7.54 -12.13 13.02
C SER A 331 6.39 -11.31 13.62
N HIS A 332 6.07 -11.58 14.88
CA HIS A 332 5.01 -10.88 15.60
C HIS A 332 5.30 -9.38 15.73
N ALA A 333 6.49 -9.01 16.21
CA ALA A 333 6.90 -7.62 16.39
C ALA A 333 7.07 -6.85 15.06
N ALA A 334 7.37 -7.54 13.95
CA ALA A 334 7.46 -6.93 12.63
C ALA A 334 6.09 -6.56 12.03
N GLY A 335 4.99 -6.97 12.66
CA GLY A 335 3.63 -6.71 12.18
C GLY A 335 2.85 -7.97 11.80
N GLY A 336 3.16 -9.13 12.39
CA GLY A 336 2.39 -10.37 12.23
C GLY A 336 2.91 -11.30 11.13
N SER A 337 2.02 -11.80 10.29
CA SER A 337 2.37 -12.63 9.12
C SER A 337 2.82 -11.73 7.97
N LEU A 338 3.90 -12.09 7.26
CA LEU A 338 4.26 -11.45 5.99
C LEU A 338 3.10 -11.51 4.97
N MET A 339 2.29 -12.56 5.08
CA MET A 339 1.15 -12.86 4.24
C MET A 339 -0.12 -12.71 5.10
N GLU A 340 -0.43 -11.48 5.47
CA GLU A 340 -1.73 -11.10 6.02
C GLU A 340 -2.41 -10.20 5.00
N PHE A 341 -3.43 -10.74 4.33
CA PHE A 341 -4.19 -9.96 3.36
C PHE A 341 -5.04 -8.94 4.10
N PRO A 342 -5.01 -7.65 3.71
CA PRO A 342 -5.81 -6.62 4.38
C PRO A 342 -7.29 -6.99 4.35
N THR A 343 -7.97 -6.74 5.47
CA THR A 343 -9.43 -6.58 5.45
C THR A 343 -9.70 -5.20 4.90
N TYR A 344 -10.47 -5.13 3.82
CA TYR A 344 -10.55 -3.94 3.01
C TYR A 344 -11.99 -3.38 3.05
N LEU A 345 -12.14 -2.07 3.24
CA LEU A 345 -13.44 -1.41 3.31
C LEU A 345 -14.03 -1.33 1.91
N VAL A 346 -15.16 -1.98 1.67
CA VAL A 346 -15.90 -1.87 0.40
C VAL A 346 -16.80 -0.64 0.45
N TYR A 347 -16.61 0.30 -0.48
CA TYR A 347 -17.46 1.48 -0.60
C TYR A 347 -18.57 1.25 -1.64
N PRO A 348 -19.87 1.33 -1.28
CA PRO A 348 -20.94 1.06 -2.23
C PRO A 348 -21.11 2.21 -3.22
N ARG A 349 -21.12 1.90 -4.52
CA ARG A 349 -21.04 2.92 -5.59
C ARG A 349 -22.24 3.89 -5.58
N GLY A 350 -23.41 3.40 -5.18
CA GLY A 350 -24.64 4.19 -4.99
C GLY A 350 -24.59 5.21 -3.84
N PHE A 351 -23.57 5.17 -2.97
CA PHE A 351 -23.39 6.16 -1.89
C PHE A 351 -23.13 7.56 -2.39
N ARG A 352 -22.52 7.67 -3.56
CA ARG A 352 -21.96 8.92 -4.05
C ARG A 352 -23.03 10.01 -4.15
N ASP A 353 -24.22 9.65 -4.64
CA ASP A 353 -25.26 10.61 -5.00
C ASP A 353 -26.56 10.46 -4.19
N GLU A 354 -26.82 9.32 -3.51
CA GLU A 354 -28.16 8.99 -2.98
C GLU A 354 -28.29 8.85 -1.45
N LEU A 355 -27.19 8.80 -0.68
CA LEU A 355 -27.22 8.68 0.78
C LEU A 355 -26.78 9.97 1.50
N ASP A 356 -27.44 10.29 2.63
CA ASP A 356 -27.13 11.47 3.42
C ASP A 356 -25.81 11.36 4.22
N ASP A 357 -25.28 12.50 4.64
CA ASP A 357 -24.02 12.61 5.39
C ASP A 357 -24.05 11.84 6.73
N VAL A 358 -25.24 11.62 7.33
CA VAL A 358 -25.39 10.91 8.62
C VAL A 358 -25.17 9.42 8.42
N VAL A 359 -25.75 8.82 7.38
CA VAL A 359 -25.56 7.41 7.04
C VAL A 359 -24.11 7.14 6.62
N LYS A 360 -23.49 8.07 5.89
CA LYS A 360 -22.07 8.00 5.52
C LYS A 360 -21.16 8.00 6.76
N ASP A 361 -21.40 8.90 7.70
CA ASP A 361 -20.65 8.93 8.98
C ASP A 361 -20.87 7.65 9.80
N GLU A 362 -22.11 7.18 9.93
CA GLU A 362 -22.44 5.93 10.65
C GLU A 362 -21.74 4.69 10.06
N TYR A 363 -21.58 4.65 8.73
CA TYR A 363 -20.88 3.56 8.05
C TYR A 363 -19.36 3.65 8.15
N LEU A 364 -18.80 4.84 7.93
CA LEU A 364 -17.36 5.07 7.83
C LEU A 364 -16.70 5.16 9.21
N HIS A 365 -17.25 5.94 10.14
CA HIS A 365 -16.62 6.26 11.43
C HIS A 365 -16.17 5.03 12.23
N PRO A 366 -16.94 3.92 12.34
CA PRO A 366 -16.51 2.74 13.09
C PRO A 366 -15.38 1.95 12.41
N ARG A 367 -15.19 2.11 11.10
CA ARG A 367 -14.20 1.41 10.28
C ARG A 367 -12.89 2.18 10.13
N ILE A 368 -12.93 3.46 10.49
CA ILE A 368 -11.81 4.39 10.53
C ILE A 368 -11.27 4.41 11.96
N GLN A 369 -10.59 3.35 12.39
CA GLN A 369 -9.96 3.30 13.72
C GLN A 369 -8.45 3.53 13.61
N ASN A 370 -7.95 4.48 14.42
CA ASN A 370 -6.58 5.01 14.52
C ASN A 370 -6.12 5.92 13.37
N PRO A 371 -6.15 7.26 13.54
CA PRO A 371 -5.52 8.24 12.64
C PRO A 371 -4.06 7.90 12.27
N ASP A 372 -3.33 7.26 13.20
CA ASP A 372 -1.92 6.89 13.07
C ASP A 372 -1.65 5.54 12.36
N ALA A 373 -2.68 4.78 11.99
CA ALA A 373 -2.55 3.54 11.24
C ALA A 373 -2.88 3.82 9.77
N ALA A 374 -2.04 3.36 8.83
CA ALA A 374 -2.25 3.51 7.40
C ALA A 374 -3.71 3.17 7.03
N HIS A 375 -4.47 4.20 6.64
CA HIS A 375 -5.89 4.05 6.39
C HIS A 375 -6.11 3.45 5.01
N TYR A 376 -6.93 2.41 4.98
CA TYR A 376 -7.24 1.67 3.77
C TYR A 376 -8.73 1.86 3.42
N TYR A 377 -9.02 2.22 2.17
CA TYR A 377 -10.40 2.32 1.66
C TYR A 377 -10.49 1.81 0.21
N ASP A 378 -11.23 0.70 -0.02
CA ASP A 378 -11.57 0.27 -1.37
C ASP A 378 -12.77 1.08 -1.83
N THR A 379 -12.51 2.07 -2.67
CA THR A 379 -13.57 2.93 -3.18
C THR A 379 -14.15 2.39 -4.48
N GLY A 380 -13.58 1.32 -5.07
CA GLY A 380 -13.95 0.79 -6.40
C GLY A 380 -13.71 1.76 -7.57
N PHE A 381 -13.62 3.06 -7.32
CA PHE A 381 -13.46 4.14 -8.31
C PHE A 381 -12.85 5.41 -7.67
N THR A 382 -12.14 6.21 -8.46
CA THR A 382 -11.45 7.46 -8.07
C THR A 382 -12.36 8.70 -8.01
N GLY A 383 -13.65 8.52 -7.68
CA GLY A 383 -14.65 9.59 -7.62
C GLY A 383 -14.56 10.51 -6.38
N THR A 384 -15.69 11.06 -5.93
CA THR A 384 -15.81 11.91 -4.71
C THR A 384 -15.65 11.15 -3.39
N ILE A 385 -15.40 9.84 -3.45
CA ILE A 385 -15.33 8.93 -2.30
C ILE A 385 -14.18 9.28 -1.32
N PRO A 386 -12.96 9.60 -1.78
CA PRO A 386 -11.91 10.15 -0.93
C PRO A 386 -12.34 11.38 -0.13
N GLU A 387 -13.24 12.21 -0.67
CA GLU A 387 -13.66 13.46 -0.06
C GLU A 387 -14.63 13.21 1.10
N ASP A 388 -15.49 12.19 0.99
CA ASP A 388 -16.37 11.75 2.07
C ASP A 388 -15.57 11.11 3.22
N ILE A 389 -14.57 10.29 2.91
CA ILE A 389 -13.64 9.72 3.91
C ILE A 389 -12.91 10.82 4.67
N MET A 390 -12.33 11.79 3.95
CA MET A 390 -11.59 12.90 4.56
C MET A 390 -12.48 13.80 5.40
N ARG A 391 -13.74 13.95 5.02
CA ARG A 391 -14.74 14.68 5.80
C ARG A 391 -15.00 14.00 7.15
N VAL A 392 -15.14 12.67 7.16
CA VAL A 392 -15.30 11.88 8.40
C VAL A 392 -14.04 11.93 9.26
N LEU A 393 -12.85 11.96 8.64
CA LEU A 393 -11.56 12.16 9.32
C LEU A 393 -11.35 13.59 9.86
N GLY A 394 -12.23 14.54 9.54
CA GLY A 394 -12.10 15.93 9.98
C GLY A 394 -11.06 16.77 9.21
N VAL A 395 -10.58 16.29 8.06
CA VAL A 395 -9.59 17.00 7.24
C VAL A 395 -10.24 18.16 6.48
N SER A 396 -9.64 19.34 6.61
CA SER A 396 -10.11 20.58 5.98
C SER A 396 -10.03 20.50 4.45
N GLU A 397 -10.98 21.11 3.74
CA GLU A 397 -11.00 21.09 2.26
C GLU A 397 -9.70 21.58 1.62
N SER A 398 -9.03 22.57 2.24
CA SER A 398 -7.74 23.09 1.78
C SER A 398 -6.56 22.12 1.95
N ASP A 399 -6.66 21.16 2.87
CA ASP A 399 -5.57 20.24 3.21
C ASP A 399 -5.73 18.85 2.54
N ARG A 400 -6.95 18.50 2.11
CA ARG A 400 -7.25 17.20 1.45
C ARG A 400 -6.32 16.90 0.29
N ASP A 401 -6.08 17.90 -0.57
CA ASP A 401 -5.25 17.78 -1.76
C ASP A 401 -3.75 17.59 -1.46
N ASN A 402 -3.30 18.03 -0.28
CA ASN A 402 -1.91 17.86 0.15
C ASN A 402 -1.67 16.51 0.83
N GLN A 403 -2.72 15.95 1.46
CA GLN A 403 -2.69 14.70 2.21
C GLN A 403 -3.04 13.46 1.38
N ILE A 404 -3.70 13.62 0.21
CA ILE A 404 -4.06 12.49 -0.68
C ILE A 404 -3.01 12.28 -1.78
N ARG A 405 -2.52 11.04 -1.95
CA ARG A 405 -1.72 10.63 -3.12
C ARG A 405 -2.30 9.35 -3.74
N LEU A 406 -2.82 9.45 -4.96
CA LEU A 406 -3.37 8.33 -5.74
C LEU A 406 -2.55 8.14 -7.00
N LEU A 407 -2.31 6.89 -7.39
CA LEU A 407 -1.67 6.59 -8.68
C LEU A 407 -2.62 6.92 -9.84
N SER A 408 -3.92 6.85 -9.57
CA SER A 408 -5.02 7.01 -10.53
C SER A 408 -5.62 8.42 -10.59
N ALA A 409 -5.21 9.36 -9.73
CA ALA A 409 -5.75 10.71 -9.72
C ALA A 409 -5.34 11.52 -10.96
N SER A 410 -6.34 12.12 -11.63
CA SER A 410 -6.15 13.05 -12.74
C SER A 410 -5.66 14.44 -12.31
N ASP A 411 -5.95 14.83 -11.07
CA ASP A 411 -5.65 16.15 -10.52
C ASP A 411 -4.25 16.24 -9.91
N ARG A 412 -3.51 17.24 -10.38
CA ARG A 412 -2.09 17.47 -10.07
C ARG A 412 -1.71 17.51 -8.58
N PRO A 413 -2.54 18.01 -7.65
CA PRO A 413 -2.24 17.95 -6.22
C PRO A 413 -2.27 16.53 -5.66
N ARG A 414 -3.13 15.67 -6.21
CA ARG A 414 -3.42 14.31 -5.74
C ARG A 414 -2.59 13.23 -6.46
N THR A 415 -1.96 13.54 -7.59
CA THR A 415 -1.12 12.59 -8.37
C THR A 415 0.29 12.45 -7.77
N VAL A 416 0.87 11.25 -7.82
CA VAL A 416 2.27 10.99 -7.47
C VAL A 416 3.25 11.78 -8.34
N LEU A 417 4.17 12.52 -7.71
CA LEU A 417 5.18 13.34 -8.36
C LEU A 417 6.15 12.45 -9.16
N GLY A 418 6.15 12.59 -10.49
CA GLY A 418 7.03 11.82 -11.38
C GLY A 418 6.34 10.78 -12.26
N LEU A 419 5.01 10.67 -12.16
CA LEU A 419 4.12 10.14 -13.22
C LEU A 419 3.84 11.22 -14.29
N LYS A 420 4.88 11.99 -14.67
CA LYS A 420 4.82 13.00 -15.71
C LYS A 420 4.86 12.32 -17.08
N GLY A 421 3.73 11.80 -17.53
CA GLY A 421 3.49 11.38 -18.91
C GLY A 421 2.41 12.26 -19.55
N ASP A 422 2.41 12.34 -20.89
CA ASP A 422 1.27 12.92 -21.62
C ASP A 422 -0.01 12.14 -21.25
N LYS A 423 -1.18 12.80 -21.29
CA LYS A 423 -2.50 12.20 -20.94
C LYS A 423 -2.68 10.72 -21.37
N PRO A 424 -2.26 10.26 -22.57
CA PRO A 424 -2.46 8.88 -23.02
C PRO A 424 -1.75 7.80 -22.17
N GLU A 425 -0.51 8.04 -21.75
CA GLU A 425 0.23 7.07 -20.93
C GLU A 425 -0.40 6.94 -19.54
N ARG A 426 -0.87 8.07 -18.99
CA ARG A 426 -1.61 8.11 -17.73
C ARG A 426 -2.93 7.36 -17.85
N ASP A 427 -3.73 7.64 -18.88
CA ASP A 427 -5.05 7.03 -19.05
C ASP A 427 -4.92 5.52 -19.31
N GLN A 428 -3.86 5.06 -20.00
CA GLN A 428 -3.54 3.63 -20.15
C GLN A 428 -3.16 2.97 -18.82
N ILE A 429 -2.42 3.67 -17.96
CA ILE A 429 -2.05 3.20 -16.60
C ILE A 429 -3.29 3.13 -15.71
N VAL A 430 -4.11 4.17 -15.70
CA VAL A 430 -5.38 4.23 -14.97
C VAL A 430 -6.29 3.10 -15.42
N ASN A 431 -6.48 2.91 -16.73
CA ASN A 431 -7.29 1.82 -17.27
C ASN A 431 -6.71 0.44 -16.91
N THR A 432 -5.39 0.25 -16.96
CA THR A 432 -4.78 -1.04 -16.59
C THR A 432 -5.00 -1.35 -15.10
N ILE A 433 -4.81 -0.36 -14.25
CA ILE A 433 -4.84 -0.48 -12.80
C ILE A 433 -6.28 -0.56 -12.25
N GLU A 434 -7.22 0.21 -12.81
CA GLU A 434 -8.62 0.19 -12.42
C GLU A 434 -9.32 -1.14 -12.80
N HIS A 435 -8.82 -1.84 -13.83
CA HIS A 435 -9.31 -3.16 -14.25
C HIS A 435 -8.49 -4.32 -13.67
N HIS A 436 -7.68 -4.07 -12.64
CA HIS A 436 -7.05 -5.17 -11.93
C HIS A 436 -8.08 -6.10 -11.30
N VAL A 437 -7.71 -7.38 -11.26
CA VAL A 437 -8.44 -8.43 -10.56
C VAL A 437 -8.77 -7.99 -9.12
N LYS A 438 -9.93 -8.40 -8.62
CA LYS A 438 -10.46 -8.02 -7.29
C LYS A 438 -11.09 -9.22 -6.59
N ASP A 439 -11.32 -9.12 -5.27
CA ASP A 439 -11.95 -10.21 -4.51
C ASP A 439 -13.48 -10.12 -4.50
N GLU A 440 -14.01 -8.91 -4.63
CA GLU A 440 -15.44 -8.60 -4.61
C GLU A 440 -15.77 -7.52 -5.64
N GLU A 441 -16.97 -7.61 -6.21
CA GLU A 441 -17.60 -6.57 -7.01
C GLU A 441 -17.90 -5.32 -6.20
N SER A 442 -18.19 -4.23 -6.90
CA SER A 442 -18.65 -2.99 -6.26
C SER A 442 -19.89 -3.28 -5.42
N ALA A 443 -19.95 -2.75 -4.18
CA ALA A 443 -21.12 -2.99 -3.34
C ALA A 443 -22.39 -2.37 -3.94
N GLU A 444 -23.45 -3.18 -4.00
CA GLU A 444 -24.78 -2.87 -4.51
C GLU A 444 -25.59 -2.03 -3.49
N GLY A 445 -25.27 -2.14 -2.18
CA GLY A 445 -25.97 -1.38 -1.13
C GLY A 445 -25.43 -1.59 0.29
N LEU A 446 -26.19 -1.12 1.29
CA LEU A 446 -25.96 -1.38 2.72
C LEU A 446 -27.13 -2.16 3.33
N TYR A 447 -26.81 -2.96 4.34
CA TYR A 447 -27.81 -3.53 5.23
C TYR A 447 -27.43 -3.29 6.70
N ARG A 448 -28.43 -3.37 7.59
CA ARG A 448 -28.21 -3.35 9.05
C ARG A 448 -28.14 -4.77 9.58
N THR A 449 -27.06 -5.10 10.28
CA THR A 449 -26.90 -6.36 11.02
C THR A 449 -27.78 -6.38 12.27
N GLU A 450 -27.95 -7.56 12.89
CA GLU A 450 -28.75 -7.73 14.12
C GLU A 450 -28.23 -6.90 15.30
N ASP A 451 -26.93 -6.59 15.34
CA ASP A 451 -26.31 -5.72 16.34
C ASP A 451 -26.36 -4.22 15.96
N GLY A 452 -27.08 -3.87 14.90
CA GLY A 452 -27.35 -2.49 14.47
C GLY A 452 -26.26 -1.85 13.61
N ARG A 453 -25.18 -2.56 13.30
CA ARG A 453 -24.10 -2.05 12.45
C ARG A 453 -24.54 -2.02 10.97
N LEU A 454 -24.12 -0.98 10.25
CA LEU A 454 -24.26 -0.92 8.79
C LEU A 454 -23.11 -1.72 8.15
N GLU A 455 -23.41 -2.65 7.25
CA GLU A 455 -22.45 -3.47 6.49
C GLU A 455 -22.75 -3.38 4.97
N PRO A 456 -21.73 -3.44 4.10
CA PRO A 456 -21.92 -3.42 2.65
C PRO A 456 -22.43 -4.77 2.14
N TYR A 457 -23.19 -4.72 1.04
CA TYR A 457 -23.53 -5.90 0.24
C TYR A 457 -22.80 -5.83 -1.11
N SER A 458 -21.78 -6.67 -1.28
CA SER A 458 -20.99 -6.85 -2.50
C SER A 458 -21.00 -8.32 -2.90
N ARG A 459 -21.14 -8.61 -4.20
CA ARG A 459 -20.98 -9.98 -4.71
C ARG A 459 -19.49 -10.32 -4.82
N PRO A 460 -19.05 -11.52 -4.45
CA PRO A 460 -17.68 -11.95 -4.74
C PRO A 460 -17.47 -12.06 -6.26
N THR A 461 -16.25 -11.83 -6.71
CA THR A 461 -15.87 -12.12 -8.09
C THR A 461 -15.73 -13.63 -8.34
N GLU A 462 -15.64 -13.99 -9.61
CA GLU A 462 -15.42 -15.37 -10.04
C GLU A 462 -14.19 -15.98 -9.34
N PRO A 463 -14.22 -17.28 -8.97
CA PRO A 463 -13.14 -17.90 -8.20
C PRO A 463 -11.75 -17.81 -8.84
N ASP A 464 -11.67 -17.80 -10.17
CA ASP A 464 -10.42 -17.65 -10.92
C ASP A 464 -9.85 -16.23 -10.82
N GLU A 465 -10.71 -15.20 -10.82
CA GLU A 465 -10.35 -13.81 -10.57
C GLU A 465 -9.86 -13.61 -9.13
N ARG A 466 -10.54 -14.20 -8.15
CA ARG A 466 -10.09 -14.17 -6.74
C ARG A 466 -8.74 -14.83 -6.55
N LEU A 467 -8.50 -15.99 -7.20
CA LEU A 467 -7.20 -16.64 -7.18
C LEU A 467 -6.11 -15.73 -7.80
N ALA A 468 -6.41 -15.09 -8.93
CA ALA A 468 -5.52 -14.14 -9.57
C ALA A 468 -5.23 -12.93 -8.67
N PHE A 469 -6.24 -12.38 -7.99
CA PHE A 469 -6.09 -11.29 -7.03
C PHE A 469 -5.13 -11.61 -5.89
N ARG A 470 -5.31 -12.78 -5.26
CA ARG A 470 -4.42 -13.23 -4.17
C ARG A 470 -3.01 -13.52 -4.67
N MET A 471 -2.87 -14.00 -5.90
CA MET A 471 -1.57 -14.20 -6.53
C MET A 471 -0.85 -12.88 -6.82
N THR A 472 -1.57 -11.84 -7.24
CA THR A 472 -1.01 -10.48 -7.41
C THR A 472 -0.50 -9.90 -6.08
N GLN A 473 -1.31 -10.01 -5.02
CA GLN A 473 -0.90 -9.59 -3.66
C GLN A 473 0.33 -10.36 -3.18
N LEU A 474 0.37 -11.66 -3.45
CA LEU A 474 1.51 -12.51 -3.13
C LEU A 474 2.78 -12.10 -3.89
N ALA A 475 2.69 -11.75 -5.17
CA ALA A 475 3.79 -11.25 -5.98
C ALA A 475 4.40 -9.99 -5.38
N LEU A 476 3.56 -9.01 -5.05
CA LEU A 476 3.96 -7.73 -4.46
C LEU A 476 4.60 -7.90 -3.09
N SER A 477 3.96 -8.68 -2.21
CA SER A 477 4.50 -8.95 -0.88
C SER A 477 5.90 -9.56 -0.97
N ARG A 478 6.09 -10.55 -1.85
CA ARG A 478 7.40 -11.19 -2.05
C ARG A 478 8.43 -10.28 -2.72
N HIS A 479 8.04 -9.49 -3.71
CA HIS A 479 8.93 -8.54 -4.36
C HIS A 479 9.53 -7.56 -3.35
N TYR A 480 8.68 -6.85 -2.60
CA TYR A 480 9.14 -5.83 -1.65
C TYR A 480 9.83 -6.43 -0.43
N TYR A 481 9.38 -7.61 0.04
CA TYR A 481 10.06 -8.32 1.12
C TYR A 481 11.48 -8.72 0.75
N THR A 482 11.64 -9.39 -0.40
CA THR A 482 12.93 -9.87 -0.88
C THR A 482 13.85 -8.71 -1.20
N ARG A 483 13.35 -7.68 -1.89
CA ARG A 483 14.13 -6.48 -2.22
C ARG A 483 14.68 -5.80 -0.97
N GLU A 484 13.85 -5.57 0.04
CA GLU A 484 14.30 -4.93 1.28
C GLU A 484 15.27 -5.81 2.08
N LEU A 485 15.04 -7.12 2.18
CA LEU A 485 15.94 -8.03 2.91
C LEU A 485 17.28 -8.29 2.20
N LYS A 486 17.25 -8.39 0.86
CA LYS A 486 18.40 -8.73 0.01
C LYS A 486 19.14 -7.51 -0.52
N SER A 487 18.65 -6.30 -0.25
CA SER A 487 19.46 -5.08 -0.25
C SER A 487 20.58 -5.24 0.80
N THR A 488 21.60 -6.02 0.43
CA THR A 488 22.88 -6.23 1.10
C THR A 488 23.77 -5.00 0.98
N GLU A 489 23.43 -4.07 0.09
CA GLU A 489 23.78 -2.67 0.27
C GLU A 489 22.74 -2.07 1.21
N PRO A 490 23.12 -1.68 2.44
CA PRO A 490 22.15 -1.49 3.51
C PRO A 490 21.32 -0.24 3.28
N VAL A 491 20.83 0.30 4.36
CA VAL A 491 20.50 1.70 4.56
C VAL A 491 21.53 2.73 4.00
N ASN A 492 22.60 2.30 3.31
CA ASN A 492 23.73 3.05 2.75
C ASN A 492 23.75 3.11 1.20
N LEU A 493 22.62 2.97 0.50
CA LEU A 493 22.59 3.30 -0.93
C LEU A 493 23.07 4.76 -1.06
N GLY A 494 24.21 4.95 -1.72
CA GLY A 494 24.91 6.23 -1.76
C GLY A 494 26.21 6.30 -0.94
N TYR A 495 26.59 5.31 -0.12
CA TYR A 495 27.85 5.33 0.63
C TYR A 495 28.96 4.53 -0.07
N GLU A 496 30.13 5.14 -0.16
CA GLU A 496 31.33 4.57 -0.75
C GLU A 496 32.23 3.91 0.31
N VAL A 497 32.92 2.83 -0.07
CA VAL A 497 33.90 2.16 0.79
C VAL A 497 35.30 2.71 0.49
N LYS A 498 35.94 3.31 1.48
CA LYS A 498 37.36 3.70 1.45
C LYS A 498 38.18 2.81 2.36
N ARG A 499 39.21 2.17 1.78
CA ARG A 499 40.21 1.42 2.54
C ARG A 499 41.25 2.40 3.07
N LEU A 500 41.48 2.36 4.38
CA LEU A 500 42.38 3.27 5.08
C LEU A 500 43.65 2.53 5.53
N GLU A 501 44.67 3.28 5.95
CA GLU A 501 45.87 2.70 6.54
C GLU A 501 45.55 1.86 7.81
N GLY A 502 46.41 0.89 8.11
CA GLY A 502 46.23 0.03 9.29
C GLY A 502 45.11 -1.02 9.19
N GLN A 503 44.77 -1.48 7.97
CA GLN A 503 43.68 -2.44 7.70
C GLN A 503 42.30 -1.96 8.19
N ARG A 504 42.07 -0.64 8.11
CA ARG A 504 40.81 -0.02 8.50
C ARG A 504 39.92 0.21 7.28
N GLU A 505 38.63 0.31 7.53
CA GLU A 505 37.63 0.60 6.51
C GLU A 505 36.79 1.78 6.97
N MET A 506 36.53 2.73 6.08
CA MET A 506 35.55 3.78 6.27
C MET A 506 34.47 3.63 5.20
N ARG A 507 33.22 3.66 5.65
CA ARG A 507 32.06 3.79 4.77
C ARG A 507 31.54 5.21 4.91
N ILE A 508 31.52 5.95 3.81
CA ILE A 508 31.23 7.40 3.80
C ILE A 508 30.18 7.74 2.75
N ASP A 509 29.28 8.65 3.07
CA ASP A 509 28.26 9.13 2.15
C ASP A 509 28.90 9.76 0.89
N GLY A 510 28.52 9.22 -0.27
CA GLY A 510 29.03 9.54 -1.59
C GLY A 510 28.61 10.93 -2.08
N GLU A 511 27.55 11.50 -1.51
CA GLU A 511 27.07 12.86 -1.83
C GLU A 511 28.06 13.95 -1.38
N TYR A 512 28.92 13.65 -0.41
CA TYR A 512 29.89 14.60 0.11
C TYR A 512 31.05 14.84 -0.86
N SER A 513 31.61 16.06 -0.85
CA SER A 513 32.74 16.40 -1.72
C SER A 513 33.98 15.56 -1.43
N GLU A 514 34.83 15.34 -2.44
CA GLU A 514 36.10 14.64 -2.25
C GLU A 514 37.03 15.33 -1.25
N ALA A 515 36.87 16.63 -1.01
CA ALA A 515 37.60 17.35 0.03
C ALA A 515 37.21 16.86 1.44
N VAL A 516 35.91 16.77 1.73
CA VAL A 516 35.40 16.24 3.01
C VAL A 516 35.79 14.78 3.17
N LYS A 517 35.56 13.97 2.12
CA LYS A 517 35.93 12.54 2.12
C LYS A 517 37.44 12.34 2.34
N GLY A 518 38.27 13.16 1.71
CA GLY A 518 39.73 13.14 1.85
C GLY A 518 40.19 13.51 3.26
N ARG A 519 39.61 14.57 3.84
CA ARG A 519 39.96 15.02 5.20
C ARG A 519 39.59 13.97 6.25
N LEU A 520 38.41 13.38 6.17
CA LEU A 520 38.00 12.29 7.08
C LEU A 520 38.91 11.05 6.91
N ALA A 521 39.25 10.69 5.67
CA ALA A 521 40.17 9.58 5.41
C ALA A 521 41.57 9.82 6.01
N GLU A 522 42.10 11.04 5.93
CA GLU A 522 43.36 11.44 6.55
C GLU A 522 43.31 11.26 8.08
N LEU A 523 42.28 11.83 8.73
CA LEU A 523 42.09 11.73 10.18
C LEU A 523 42.07 10.27 10.68
N PHE A 524 41.29 9.41 10.00
CA PHE A 524 41.14 8.01 10.41
C PHE A 524 42.26 7.07 9.93
N SER A 525 43.16 7.55 9.07
CA SER A 525 44.39 6.83 8.71
C SER A 525 45.52 7.04 9.73
N SER A 526 45.39 8.01 10.65
CA SER A 526 46.40 8.28 11.68
C SER A 526 46.69 7.05 12.55
N HIS A 527 47.96 6.87 12.92
CA HIS A 527 48.38 5.80 13.82
C HIS A 527 47.77 5.96 15.23
N ASP A 528 47.51 7.21 15.66
CA ASP A 528 46.81 7.56 16.90
C ASP A 528 45.61 8.47 16.59
N ILE A 529 44.47 7.84 16.31
CA ILE A 529 43.23 8.53 15.89
C ILE A 529 42.78 9.54 16.95
N GLY A 530 42.83 9.18 18.25
CA GLY A 530 42.33 10.08 19.29
C GLY A 530 43.21 11.30 19.49
N ALA A 531 44.54 11.18 19.36
CA ALA A 531 45.42 12.36 19.36
C ALA A 531 45.11 13.31 18.19
N GLU A 532 44.88 12.75 17.01
CA GLU A 532 44.55 13.53 15.81
C GLU A 532 43.18 14.21 15.92
N LEU A 533 42.17 13.49 16.45
CA LEU A 533 40.84 14.03 16.73
C LEU A 533 40.90 15.14 17.78
N LEU A 534 41.68 14.97 18.85
CA LEU A 534 41.89 15.99 19.88
C LEU A 534 42.54 17.25 19.31
N GLN A 535 43.54 17.10 18.44
CA GLN A 535 44.22 18.23 17.81
C GLN A 535 43.33 18.97 16.81
N SER A 536 42.44 18.24 16.12
CA SER A 536 41.54 18.80 15.11
C SER A 536 40.20 19.32 15.67
N ALA A 537 39.87 18.98 16.92
CA ALA A 537 38.59 19.34 17.55
C ALA A 537 38.43 20.86 17.76
N THR A 538 37.32 21.42 17.30
CA THR A 538 36.89 22.78 17.65
C THR A 538 36.28 22.82 19.05
N SER A 539 35.67 21.70 19.47
CA SER A 539 35.10 21.49 20.79
C SER A 539 35.16 20.02 21.16
N LEU A 540 35.31 19.74 22.46
CA LEU A 540 35.43 18.40 23.02
C LEU A 540 34.47 18.24 24.19
N LYS A 541 33.56 17.26 24.10
CA LYS A 541 32.70 16.86 25.22
C LYS A 541 33.12 15.47 25.70
N ILE A 542 33.64 15.41 26.93
CA ILE A 542 34.07 14.19 27.59
C ILE A 542 33.10 13.87 28.73
N ALA A 543 32.60 12.63 28.79
CA ALA A 543 31.72 12.18 29.89
C ALA A 543 32.44 12.07 31.25
N ASN A 544 33.74 11.76 31.27
CA ASN A 544 34.59 11.72 32.47
C ASN A 544 35.98 12.33 32.20
N PRO A 545 36.30 13.53 32.74
CA PRO A 545 37.57 14.23 32.48
C PRO A 545 38.83 13.47 32.91
N ASN A 546 38.70 12.44 33.75
CA ASN A 546 39.82 11.66 34.28
C ASN A 546 40.13 10.39 33.48
N ASP A 547 39.37 10.10 32.42
CA ASP A 547 39.62 8.94 31.55
C ASP A 547 40.59 9.32 30.42
N PRO A 548 41.79 8.71 30.31
CA PRO A 548 42.77 9.04 29.27
C PRO A 548 42.29 8.76 27.84
N TYR A 549 41.25 7.93 27.70
CA TYR A 549 40.50 7.74 26.47
C TYR A 549 39.04 7.47 26.88
N PRO A 550 38.20 8.52 27.03
CA PRO A 550 36.84 8.30 27.44
C PRO A 550 36.16 7.50 26.35
N GLY A 551 35.69 6.30 26.70
CA GLY A 551 34.84 5.49 25.81
C GLY A 551 33.59 6.25 25.33
N GLU A 552 33.32 7.44 25.85
CA GLU A 552 32.20 8.32 25.50
C GLU A 552 32.68 9.72 25.07
N ALA A 553 33.79 9.81 24.34
CA ALA A 553 34.26 11.07 23.77
C ALA A 553 33.42 11.47 22.55
N VAL A 554 32.99 12.73 22.53
CA VAL A 554 32.32 13.37 21.40
C VAL A 554 33.15 14.56 20.96
N PHE A 555 33.63 14.51 19.71
CA PHE A 555 34.47 15.53 19.10
C PHE A 555 33.66 16.32 18.09
N GLU A 556 33.77 17.64 18.13
CA GLU A 556 33.25 18.53 17.10
C GLU A 556 34.39 18.93 16.18
N LEU A 557 34.19 18.79 14.86
CA LEU A 557 35.21 19.04 13.85
C LEU A 557 34.65 19.89 12.72
N SER A 558 35.49 20.74 12.14
CA SER A 558 35.26 21.32 10.82
C SER A 558 36.08 20.53 9.79
N VAL A 559 35.41 19.98 8.77
CA VAL A 559 36.01 19.05 7.79
C VAL A 559 36.12 19.63 6.37
N GLY A 560 35.95 20.95 6.22
CA GLY A 560 36.11 21.68 4.95
C GLY A 560 34.78 21.93 4.22
N GLY A 561 34.71 23.05 3.48
CA GLY A 561 33.43 23.71 3.20
C GLY A 561 32.76 24.13 4.52
N ASP A 562 31.58 24.72 4.51
CA ASP A 562 30.85 25.06 5.75
C ASP A 562 30.30 23.80 6.49
N THR A 563 31.02 22.67 6.42
CA THR A 563 30.62 21.36 6.94
C THR A 563 31.21 21.15 8.34
N GLU A 564 30.34 21.16 9.34
CA GLU A 564 30.67 20.80 10.73
C GLU A 564 30.13 19.41 11.05
N VAL A 565 30.94 18.59 11.71
CA VAL A 565 30.62 17.19 12.02
C VAL A 565 30.87 16.87 13.48
N ILE A 566 30.12 15.89 13.96
CA ILE A 566 30.32 15.26 15.26
C ILE A 566 30.91 13.88 15.04
N VAL A 567 32.04 13.60 15.69
CA VAL A 567 32.66 12.28 15.74
C VAL A 567 32.44 11.67 17.11
N LYS A 568 31.81 10.50 17.13
CA LYS A 568 31.53 9.74 18.34
C LYS A 568 32.27 8.40 18.30
N ASN A 569 32.97 8.07 19.38
CA ASN A 569 33.52 6.74 19.58
C ASN A 569 32.39 5.79 20.03
N VAL A 570 32.23 4.66 19.35
CA VAL A 570 31.15 3.69 19.62
C VAL A 570 31.70 2.53 20.43
N VAL A 571 31.11 2.32 21.61
CA VAL A 571 31.50 1.20 22.48
C VAL A 571 30.61 0.00 22.21
N LYS A 572 31.13 -0.99 21.49
CA LYS A 572 30.40 -2.22 21.14
C LYS A 572 29.74 -2.91 22.34
N ALA A 573 30.34 -2.87 23.53
CA ALA A 573 29.77 -3.48 24.73
C ALA A 573 28.44 -2.84 25.20
N LYS A 574 28.09 -1.64 24.74
CA LYS A 574 26.80 -0.99 25.03
C LYS A 574 25.69 -1.44 24.11
N GLN A 575 26.03 -2.03 22.96
CA GLN A 575 25.07 -2.53 22.01
C GLN A 575 24.20 -3.59 22.68
N GLN A 576 22.91 -3.30 22.72
CA GLN A 576 21.93 -4.10 23.43
C GLN A 576 20.92 -4.75 22.49
N GLY A 577 20.88 -4.30 21.24
CA GLY A 577 20.02 -4.80 20.18
C GLY A 577 20.80 -5.20 18.92
N PRO A 578 20.09 -5.65 17.89
CA PRO A 578 20.68 -6.17 16.66
C PRO A 578 21.21 -5.08 15.73
N ILE A 579 20.88 -3.80 15.97
CA ILE A 579 21.37 -2.67 15.18
C ILE A 579 22.36 -1.82 15.99
N ASP A 580 23.26 -1.17 15.27
CA ASP A 580 24.15 -0.15 15.83
C ASP A 580 23.54 1.26 15.70
N GLU A 581 24.15 2.25 16.34
CA GLU A 581 23.66 3.64 16.33
C GLU A 581 23.67 4.27 14.93
N PHE A 582 24.60 3.89 14.06
CA PHE A 582 24.67 4.42 12.70
C PHE A 582 23.47 3.95 11.87
N GLU A 583 23.15 2.67 11.97
CA GLU A 583 21.99 2.07 11.30
C GLU A 583 20.67 2.58 11.88
N ALA A 584 20.60 2.80 13.19
CA ALA A 584 19.44 3.44 13.83
C ALA A 584 19.21 4.86 13.28
N LEU A 585 20.24 5.71 13.26
CA LEU A 585 20.14 7.09 12.76
C LEU A 585 19.76 7.15 11.28
N LEU A 586 20.37 6.29 10.45
CA LEU A 586 19.98 6.19 9.04
C LEU A 586 18.53 5.78 8.87
N LEU A 587 18.06 4.82 9.66
CA LEU A 587 16.68 4.34 9.59
C LEU A 587 15.68 5.41 10.03
N LEU A 588 15.96 6.10 11.13
CA LEU A 588 15.17 7.24 11.61
C LEU A 588 14.99 8.27 10.51
N ARG A 589 16.10 8.64 9.85
CA ARG A 589 16.09 9.58 8.72
C ARG A 589 15.29 9.05 7.53
N LYS A 590 15.42 7.77 7.17
CA LYS A 590 14.62 7.17 6.10
C LYS A 590 13.12 7.12 6.38
N LEU A 591 12.76 7.11 7.66
CA LEU A 591 11.37 7.04 8.12
C LEU A 591 10.81 8.42 8.51
N GLY A 592 11.56 9.50 8.24
CA GLY A 592 11.09 10.86 8.49
C GLY A 592 11.34 11.42 9.89
N VAL A 593 12.00 10.67 10.77
CA VAL A 593 12.37 11.20 12.09
C VAL A 593 13.57 12.13 11.94
N ASP A 594 13.38 13.39 12.32
CA ASP A 594 14.43 14.40 12.34
C ASP A 594 15.52 14.01 13.36
N ALA A 595 16.65 13.52 12.87
CA ALA A 595 17.78 12.99 13.62
C ALA A 595 19.10 13.42 12.95
N PRO A 596 20.26 13.33 13.62
CA PRO A 596 21.54 13.61 12.98
C PRO A 596 21.74 12.76 11.73
N LYS A 597 22.08 13.39 10.60
CA LYS A 597 22.47 12.65 9.38
C LYS A 597 23.81 11.97 9.67
N PRO A 598 23.88 10.64 9.69
CA PRO A 598 25.19 9.98 9.72
C PRO A 598 25.91 10.25 8.40
N ILE A 599 27.22 10.47 8.44
CA ILE A 599 28.08 10.80 7.29
C ILE A 599 29.01 9.63 7.01
N ALA A 600 29.61 9.07 8.05
CA ALA A 600 30.52 7.95 7.91
C ALA A 600 30.50 7.02 9.13
N ARG A 601 30.85 5.76 8.89
CA ARG A 601 31.22 4.81 9.95
C ARG A 601 32.58 4.22 9.67
N VAL A 602 33.40 4.13 10.71
CA VAL A 602 34.80 3.72 10.64
C VAL A 602 35.00 2.43 11.41
N PHE A 603 35.63 1.46 10.77
CA PHE A 603 35.93 0.16 11.31
C PHE A 603 37.42 0.04 11.63
N THR A 604 37.73 -0.24 12.89
CA THR A 604 39.08 -0.51 13.39
C THR A 604 39.19 -1.99 13.73
N SER A 605 40.09 -2.72 13.08
CA SER A 605 40.30 -4.16 13.30
C SER A 605 39.01 -5.00 13.12
N GLY A 606 38.16 -4.62 12.16
CA GLY A 606 36.90 -5.30 11.86
C GLY A 606 35.76 -5.04 12.86
N GLN A 607 35.96 -4.16 13.85
CA GLN A 607 34.91 -3.67 14.75
C GLN A 607 34.59 -2.21 14.42
N GLN A 608 33.33 -1.80 14.52
CA GLN A 608 32.97 -0.40 14.42
C GLN A 608 33.60 0.36 15.58
N GLY A 609 34.45 1.34 15.25
CA GLY A 609 35.14 2.19 16.21
C GLY A 609 34.51 3.57 16.31
N PHE A 610 34.13 4.17 15.17
CA PHE A 610 33.64 5.56 15.16
C PHE A 610 32.43 5.74 14.24
N ILE A 611 31.58 6.70 14.62
CA ILE A 611 30.53 7.27 13.79
C ILE A 611 30.82 8.76 13.60
N VAL A 612 30.67 9.22 12.36
CA VAL A 612 30.70 10.62 11.98
C VAL A 612 29.28 11.00 11.58
N MET A 613 28.76 12.09 12.11
CA MET A 613 27.42 12.60 11.80
C MET A 613 27.45 14.12 11.62
N GLU A 614 26.47 14.68 10.93
CA GLU A 614 26.30 16.13 10.82
C GLU A 614 26.14 16.74 12.21
N LYS A 615 26.77 17.90 12.44
CA LYS A 615 26.52 18.69 13.63
C LYS A 615 25.13 19.30 13.51
N ILE A 616 24.33 19.11 14.55
CA ILE A 616 23.02 19.72 14.68
C ILE A 616 23.12 20.92 15.62
N ASN A 617 22.41 22.01 15.27
CA ASN A 617 22.28 23.18 16.12
C ASN A 617 21.37 22.90 17.33
N GLY A 618 21.69 23.48 18.48
CA GLY A 618 20.85 23.40 19.67
C GLY A 618 21.60 22.98 20.93
N GLU A 619 20.86 22.98 22.02
CA GLU A 619 21.36 22.65 23.35
C GLU A 619 21.18 21.17 23.65
N SER A 620 22.15 20.57 24.34
CA SER A 620 21.99 19.19 24.81
C SER A 620 20.94 19.14 25.91
N GLY A 621 20.07 18.13 25.88
CA GLY A 621 19.18 17.86 27.00
C GLY A 621 19.92 17.59 28.33
N ARG A 622 21.23 17.34 28.30
CA ARG A 622 22.07 17.24 29.50
C ARG A 622 22.27 18.57 30.22
N THR A 623 22.19 19.69 29.52
CA THR A 623 22.54 21.03 30.01
C THR A 623 21.32 21.93 30.21
N VAL A 624 20.11 21.36 30.24
CA VAL A 624 18.84 22.12 30.36
C VAL A 624 18.78 22.97 31.63
N LYS A 625 19.29 22.46 32.76
CA LYS A 625 19.36 23.25 33.99
C LYS A 625 20.31 24.43 33.87
N ASP A 626 21.43 24.24 33.18
CA ASP A 626 22.39 25.32 32.92
C ASP A 626 21.77 26.35 31.97
N PHE A 627 21.03 25.90 30.96
CA PHE A 627 20.26 26.77 30.07
C PHE A 627 19.25 27.63 30.85
N PHE A 628 18.48 27.03 31.77
CA PHE A 628 17.54 27.77 32.62
C PHE A 628 18.24 28.82 33.49
N ALA A 629 19.37 28.44 34.11
CA ALA A 629 20.15 29.34 34.95
C ALA A 629 20.77 30.50 34.15
N ASN A 630 21.42 30.19 33.02
CA ASN A 630 22.13 31.15 32.19
C ASN A 630 21.20 32.15 31.49
N ASN A 631 19.95 31.75 31.20
CA ASN A 631 18.96 32.59 30.52
C ASN A 631 17.90 33.17 31.48
N ALA A 632 18.03 32.95 32.78
CA ALA A 632 17.08 33.40 33.81
C ALA A 632 15.61 33.02 33.49
N VAL A 633 15.40 31.78 33.03
CA VAL A 633 14.05 31.29 32.66
C VAL A 633 13.20 31.18 33.91
N SER A 634 12.00 31.80 33.91
CA SER A 634 11.09 31.78 35.05
C SER A 634 10.60 30.36 35.40
N GLU A 635 10.30 30.07 36.66
CA GLU A 635 9.78 28.74 37.05
C GLU A 635 8.51 28.34 36.28
N ALA A 636 7.63 29.30 35.96
CA ALA A 636 6.43 29.04 35.18
C ALA A 636 6.78 28.55 33.77
N ASN A 637 7.70 29.25 33.09
CA ASN A 637 8.17 28.88 31.75
C ASN A 637 8.99 27.58 31.78
N GLN A 638 9.76 27.31 32.84
CA GLN A 638 10.45 26.03 33.01
C GLN A 638 9.46 24.86 33.07
N ARG A 639 8.34 24.99 33.81
CA ARG A 639 7.31 23.95 33.88
C ARG A 639 6.64 23.71 32.53
N GLU A 640 6.33 24.79 31.81
CA GLU A 640 5.76 24.72 30.46
C GLU A 640 6.71 24.01 29.48
N LEU A 641 7.99 24.41 29.46
CA LEU A 641 9.01 23.78 28.63
C LEU A 641 9.19 22.29 28.95
N MET A 642 9.14 21.90 30.23
CA MET A 642 9.29 20.49 30.63
C MET A 642 8.04 19.66 30.32
N ALA A 643 6.85 20.26 30.40
CA ALA A 643 5.62 19.61 29.95
C ALA A 643 5.62 19.39 28.43
N ASP A 644 6.00 20.42 27.65
CA ASP A 644 6.14 20.34 26.19
C ASP A 644 7.22 19.32 25.79
N ALA A 645 8.40 19.37 26.44
CA ALA A 645 9.47 18.40 26.21
C ALA A 645 9.01 16.97 26.45
N LEU A 646 8.31 16.70 27.55
CA LEU A 646 7.83 15.36 27.87
C LEU A 646 6.79 14.88 26.84
N SER A 647 5.90 15.77 26.39
CA SER A 647 4.92 15.45 25.33
C SER A 647 5.64 15.06 24.04
N ARG A 648 6.54 15.92 23.55
CA ARG A 648 7.30 15.66 22.31
C ARG A 648 8.17 14.41 22.40
N MET A 649 8.75 14.14 23.57
CA MET A 649 9.50 12.89 23.81
C MET A 649 8.61 11.66 23.65
N ARG A 650 7.35 11.72 24.09
CA ARG A 650 6.38 10.63 23.89
C ARG A 650 6.05 10.45 22.43
N ASP A 651 5.71 11.53 21.74
CA ASP A 651 5.37 11.49 20.31
C ASP A 651 6.52 10.92 19.48
N ILE A 652 7.76 11.36 19.75
CA ILE A 652 8.96 10.85 19.08
C ILE A 652 9.19 9.38 19.45
N ALA A 653 9.10 9.01 20.72
CA ALA A 653 9.32 7.63 21.15
C ALA A 653 8.31 6.66 20.51
N GLU A 654 7.02 7.04 20.50
CA GLU A 654 5.95 6.25 19.91
C GLU A 654 6.08 6.15 18.39
N THR A 655 6.43 7.25 17.72
CA THR A 655 6.77 7.26 16.29
C THR A 655 7.92 6.30 15.99
N VAL A 656 9.00 6.36 16.77
CA VAL A 656 10.16 5.49 16.59
C VAL A 656 9.79 4.02 16.82
N ARG A 657 9.01 3.71 17.86
CA ARG A 657 8.50 2.35 18.11
C ARG A 657 7.61 1.84 16.98
N ARG A 658 6.67 2.66 16.51
CA ARG A 658 5.73 2.29 15.45
C ARG A 658 6.46 2.08 14.12
N ASP A 659 7.30 3.02 13.74
CA ASP A 659 7.84 3.09 12.39
C ASP A 659 9.13 2.28 12.26
N THR A 660 9.98 2.31 13.30
CA THR A 660 11.26 1.61 13.29
C THR A 660 11.25 0.33 14.12
N GLY A 661 10.27 0.11 15.00
CA GLY A 661 10.19 -1.03 15.94
C GLY A 661 11.44 -1.23 16.81
N ILE A 662 12.17 -0.14 17.06
CA ILE A 662 13.22 -0.12 18.06
C ILE A 662 12.76 0.70 19.24
N ASP A 663 13.33 0.40 20.40
CA ASP A 663 13.08 1.16 21.61
C ASP A 663 14.36 1.33 22.42
N LYS A 664 14.37 2.34 23.28
CA LYS A 664 15.43 2.59 24.24
C LYS A 664 14.84 3.31 25.46
N PRO A 665 15.53 3.35 26.60
CA PRO A 665 15.16 4.27 27.66
C PRO A 665 15.20 5.71 27.14
N TRP A 666 14.06 6.40 27.16
CA TRP A 666 13.96 7.77 26.68
C TRP A 666 14.19 8.73 27.84
N ARG A 667 15.23 9.55 27.75
CA ARG A 667 15.56 10.61 28.71
C ARG A 667 15.85 11.90 28.00
N LEU A 668 15.62 13.04 28.66
CA LEU A 668 15.83 14.36 28.06
C LEU A 668 17.28 14.52 27.56
N LYS A 669 18.25 13.96 28.30
CA LYS A 669 19.67 13.92 27.93
C LYS A 669 19.99 13.29 26.57
N ASP A 670 19.06 12.55 25.98
CA ASP A 670 19.21 11.87 24.72
C ASP A 670 18.59 12.67 23.56
N PHE A 671 18.43 13.98 23.74
CA PHE A 671 17.92 14.91 22.74
C PHE A 671 18.82 16.14 22.58
N ILE A 672 18.82 16.69 21.37
CA ILE A 672 19.25 18.07 21.09
C ILE A 672 17.99 18.94 20.94
N ILE A 673 17.95 20.05 21.66
CA ILE A 673 16.78 20.92 21.82
C ILE A 673 17.11 22.30 21.29
N GLU A 674 16.34 22.79 20.32
CA GLU A 674 16.37 24.21 19.93
C GLU A 674 15.27 24.96 20.66
N TYR A 675 15.66 26.09 21.25
CA TYR A 675 14.74 27.01 21.88
C TYR A 675 14.53 28.23 20.98
N SER A 676 13.28 28.64 20.81
CA SER A 676 12.92 29.95 20.27
C SER A 676 12.48 30.86 21.41
N ARG A 677 12.48 32.17 21.16
CA ARG A 677 12.03 33.17 22.12
C ARG A 677 10.95 34.03 21.47
N ASP A 678 9.83 34.19 22.17
CA ASP A 678 8.74 35.03 21.69
C ASP A 678 8.95 36.51 22.03
N ASP A 679 8.04 37.36 21.53
CA ASP A 679 8.07 38.81 21.75
C ASP A 679 7.91 39.21 23.22
N ASN A 680 7.35 38.32 24.05
CA ASN A 680 7.22 38.51 25.50
C ASN A 680 8.45 38.02 26.27
N GLY A 681 9.46 37.52 25.57
CA GLY A 681 10.69 37.03 26.13
C GLY A 681 10.60 35.64 26.76
N GLN A 682 9.50 34.91 26.55
CA GLN A 682 9.34 33.51 26.96
C GLN A 682 10.00 32.57 25.95
N TYR A 683 10.56 31.47 26.46
CA TYR A 683 11.19 30.44 25.66
C TYR A 683 10.20 29.34 25.31
N HIS A 684 10.28 28.84 24.09
CA HIS A 684 9.50 27.72 23.56
C HIS A 684 10.42 26.70 22.90
N ILE A 685 10.02 25.43 22.84
CA ILE A 685 10.79 24.40 22.14
C ILE A 685 10.44 24.46 20.65
N ALA A 686 11.40 24.88 19.84
CA ALA A 686 11.27 24.91 18.38
C ALA A 686 11.37 23.49 17.79
N SER A 687 12.41 22.76 18.18
CA SER A 687 12.67 21.40 17.69
C SER A 687 13.34 20.51 18.73
N MET A 688 13.11 19.20 18.64
CA MET A 688 13.77 18.18 19.46
C MET A 688 14.20 17.03 18.55
N ARG A 689 15.50 16.72 18.54
CA ARG A 689 16.07 15.66 17.71
C ARG A 689 16.64 14.56 18.61
N PRO A 690 16.19 13.30 18.48
CA PRO A 690 16.68 12.21 19.29
C PRO A 690 18.11 11.84 18.86
N ILE A 691 18.94 11.57 19.86
CA ILE A 691 20.32 11.13 19.73
C ILE A 691 20.55 9.91 20.63
N ASP A 692 21.77 9.38 20.59
CA ASP A 692 22.24 8.32 21.49
C ASP A 692 21.40 7.04 21.38
N PHE A 693 21.61 6.31 20.28
CA PHE A 693 20.96 5.02 19.98
C PHE A 693 21.86 3.81 20.26
N GLU A 694 22.98 4.00 20.99
CA GLU A 694 23.92 2.90 21.32
C GLU A 694 23.27 1.73 22.06
N ARG A 695 22.17 2.01 22.78
CA ARG A 695 21.43 1.02 23.60
C ARG A 695 20.08 0.66 22.99
N ALA A 696 19.83 1.02 21.73
CA ALA A 696 18.59 0.66 21.05
C ALA A 696 18.41 -0.87 21.02
N LYS A 697 17.19 -1.31 21.29
CA LYS A 697 16.75 -2.70 21.27
C LYS A 697 15.55 -2.85 20.35
N VAL A 698 15.19 -4.10 20.06
CA VAL A 698 13.87 -4.41 19.52
C VAL A 698 12.80 -3.94 20.50
N PHE A 699 11.81 -3.22 19.99
CA PHE A 699 10.65 -2.80 20.77
C PHE A 699 9.83 -4.03 21.19
N ASP A 700 9.52 -4.09 22.48
CA ASP A 700 8.59 -5.07 23.06
C ASP A 700 7.32 -4.33 23.51
N PRO A 701 6.15 -4.55 22.86
CA PRO A 701 4.91 -3.89 23.24
C PRO A 701 4.41 -4.30 24.63
N ASP A 702 4.82 -5.48 25.14
CA ASP A 702 4.45 -5.95 26.48
C ASP A 702 5.34 -5.34 27.58
N ASP A 703 6.53 -4.86 27.23
CA ASP A 703 7.49 -4.21 28.14
C ASP A 703 8.14 -2.96 27.49
N PRO A 704 7.36 -1.90 27.21
CA PRO A 704 7.88 -0.68 26.60
C PRO A 704 8.83 0.05 27.55
N HIS A 705 9.92 0.60 27.03
CA HIS A 705 10.86 1.36 27.87
C HIS A 705 10.24 2.66 28.42
N SER A 706 10.63 3.03 29.64
CA SER A 706 10.17 4.26 30.29
C SER A 706 10.51 5.53 29.48
N ILE A 707 9.58 6.48 29.46
CA ILE A 707 9.76 7.83 28.93
C ILE A 707 9.68 8.82 30.10
N GLU A 708 10.83 9.39 30.47
CA GLU A 708 10.96 10.28 31.63
C GLU A 708 11.91 11.43 31.27
N LEU A 709 11.75 12.60 31.87
CA LEU A 709 12.71 13.70 31.66
C LEU A 709 14.06 13.33 32.27
N GLY A 710 14.05 12.79 33.49
CA GLY A 710 15.23 12.48 34.27
C GLY A 710 15.86 13.72 34.91
N GLN A 711 17.01 13.52 35.57
CA GLN A 711 17.77 14.58 36.24
C GLN A 711 16.99 15.36 37.33
N GLY A 712 15.89 14.80 37.85
CA GLY A 712 15.00 15.48 38.79
C GLY A 712 14.14 16.58 38.16
N LEU A 713 14.03 16.63 36.83
CA LEU A 713 13.13 17.55 36.12
C LEU A 713 11.69 17.02 36.08
N ASP A 714 11.48 15.74 36.34
CA ASP A 714 10.15 15.11 36.41
C ASP A 714 9.24 15.77 37.46
N ASP A 715 9.81 16.31 38.53
CA ASP A 715 9.07 17.00 39.61
C ASP A 715 8.43 18.32 39.14
N LEU A 716 8.96 18.94 38.07
CA LEU A 716 8.37 20.14 37.48
C LEU A 716 7.05 19.86 36.75
N VAL A 717 6.86 18.61 36.30
CA VAL A 717 5.67 18.18 35.53
C VAL A 717 4.65 17.43 36.41
N ARG A 718 5.09 16.75 37.48
CA ARG A 718 4.17 16.00 38.37
C ARG A 718 3.15 16.87 39.11
N ASN A 719 3.42 18.15 39.32
CA ASN A 719 2.56 19.05 40.11
C ASN A 719 1.40 19.70 39.34
N THR A 720 1.22 19.41 38.03
CA THR A 720 0.09 19.92 37.23
C THR A 720 -1.09 18.96 37.12
N GLN A 721 -0.96 17.69 37.54
CA GLN A 721 -2.05 16.70 37.49
C GLN A 721 -2.97 16.67 38.74
N THR A 722 -2.80 17.60 39.70
CA THR A 722 -3.60 17.66 40.94
C THR A 722 -4.34 18.98 41.17
N LYS A 723 -4.80 19.64 40.09
CA LYS A 723 -5.83 20.69 40.22
C LYS A 723 -6.92 20.56 39.18
#